data_AF-A0A1F7WYL9-F1
#
_entry.id   AF-A0A1F7WYL9-F1
#
_cell.length_a   1.000
_cell.length_b   1.000
_cell.length_c   1.000
_cell.angle_alpha   90.00
_cell.angle_beta   90.00
_cell.angle_gamma   90.00
#
_symmetry.space_group_name_H-M   'P 1'
#
loop_
_entity.id
_entity.type
_entity.pdbx_description
1 polymer ?
#
loop_
_entity_poly.entity_id
_entity_poly.type
_entity_poly.pdbx_seq_one_letter_code
_entity_poly.pdbx_strand_id
1 'polypeptide(L)'
;GYSGETLYVNLSTNEIKIKTVTDQMKNIFIGGRGFGLWYLWNAVTPKTKWNDPENEIIISPGPIAGITQYPGAGKSLVVSLSPLTGSAMDSNVGGYFGPYMKFSGFDALELQGKAAKDVVLFIDGDNGRVTIEEAPLEDVDSHLVCEQLTEMYAKDEQDRLHVATVASGTAAEHTLIGHLNFSFYDRRRKGTRLKQAGRGGIGTIFRDKKIKGLVVRTTNIKGNSNNPADQELLNKTGIKLHKEIRSNDDKQCHMRTQGTAHLVEIMSDYDLLPVNNFKYGSHEKARQMASWVWGQKFTQGIPDGCWFGCTMACAKAIDGFELKTGPYKGHKVIVDGPEYETVAGVGSCCGIFDPDAVVEINFYCDTYGVDTISFGTLTAFAMECFENKLITEKETGGLKLNFGNHEASLELLHQMGRGEGFGKIAGLGVRKMKQYFAEHFKADPKFMQDIGMECKGLEYSQYVSKESLAQQGGYALTNKGPQHDEAWLIFMDMVNNHIPTFENKAEALHYFPLFRTWFGLNGLCKLPWNDVEPEDNPKTAEPAKVPEHVQNYVNLFNGVTGKKIDKDELIRMSERVYNFQRVFNLKMGFGTREHDIPPYRSIGPVTCEEYESRKDRYDKQLKEKAGVDPAGLSTEDKVKKMREYREKQYQMLVDAVYKRRGWNERGIPKPETLKALSIDFEDVMGLVKSKI
;
A
#
# COMPACT_ATOMS: atom_id res chain seq x y z
N GLY A 1 4.54 2.11 26.09
CA GLY A 1 3.75 1.91 24.85
C GLY A 1 3.49 3.21 24.12
N TYR A 2 2.79 4.15 24.78
CA TYR A 2 2.63 5.53 24.31
C TYR A 2 3.72 6.41 24.91
N SER A 3 4.28 7.32 24.11
CA SER A 3 5.08 8.43 24.61
C SER A 3 4.21 9.53 25.24
N GLY A 4 2.96 9.67 24.76
CA GLY A 4 1.99 10.61 25.30
C GLY A 4 2.01 12.00 24.65
N GLU A 5 2.89 12.21 23.67
CA GLU A 5 3.09 13.48 23.00
C GLU A 5 3.10 13.32 21.47
N THR A 6 2.69 14.34 20.74
CA THR A 6 2.86 14.46 19.28
C THR A 6 3.62 15.74 18.95
N LEU A 7 4.39 15.69 17.86
CA LEU A 7 5.15 16.81 17.34
C LEU A 7 4.37 17.45 16.19
N TYR A 8 3.97 18.71 16.35
CA TYR A 8 3.34 19.50 15.30
C TYR A 8 4.34 20.52 14.74
N VAL A 9 4.43 20.57 13.42
CA VAL A 9 5.29 21.49 12.69
C VAL A 9 4.47 22.18 11.61
N ASN A 10 4.44 23.51 11.62
CA ASN A 10 3.84 24.32 10.58
C ASN A 10 4.94 24.99 9.74
N LEU A 11 5.12 24.52 8.52
CA LEU A 11 6.19 24.95 7.60
C LEU A 11 6.00 26.38 7.06
N SER A 12 4.77 26.91 7.07
CA SER A 12 4.51 28.28 6.63
C SER A 12 4.94 29.32 7.67
N THR A 13 4.88 28.96 8.95
CA THR A 13 5.17 29.85 10.09
C THR A 13 6.46 29.47 10.83
N ASN A 14 7.04 28.32 10.49
CA ASN A 14 8.12 27.65 11.23
C ASN A 14 7.78 27.37 12.70
N GLU A 15 6.49 27.26 13.03
CA GLU A 15 6.05 26.92 14.36
C GLU A 15 6.30 25.43 14.64
N ILE A 16 6.90 25.13 15.79
CA ILE A 16 7.10 23.79 16.31
C ILE A 16 6.42 23.71 17.68
N LYS A 17 5.50 22.76 17.86
CA LYS A 17 4.74 22.57 19.10
C LYS A 17 4.68 21.10 19.48
N ILE A 18 4.70 20.85 20.77
CA ILE A 18 4.35 19.55 21.33
C ILE A 18 2.88 19.59 21.73
N LYS A 19 2.09 18.59 21.31
CA LYS A 19 0.68 18.42 21.69
C LYS A 19 0.54 17.15 22.53
N THR A 20 -0.38 17.19 23.50
CA THR A 20 -0.67 16.01 24.34
C THR A 20 -1.54 14.99 23.59
N VAL A 21 -1.21 13.71 23.71
CA VAL A 21 -2.06 12.60 23.26
C VAL A 21 -3.16 12.35 24.29
N THR A 22 -4.39 12.68 23.92
CA THR A 22 -5.57 12.56 24.79
C THR A 22 -6.03 11.11 25.00
N ASP A 23 -6.84 10.87 26.03
CA ASP A 23 -7.44 9.55 26.25
C ASP A 23 -8.40 9.14 25.13
N GLN A 24 -9.12 10.11 24.54
CA GLN A 24 -9.96 9.86 23.36
C GLN A 24 -9.13 9.30 22.21
N MET A 25 -7.97 9.89 21.93
CA MET A 25 -7.05 9.37 20.92
C MET A 25 -6.64 7.93 21.24
N LYS A 26 -6.14 7.66 22.45
CA LYS A 26 -5.68 6.32 22.87
C LYS A 26 -6.78 5.25 22.88
N ASN A 27 -8.03 5.64 23.10
CA ASN A 27 -9.15 4.70 23.29
C ASN A 27 -9.97 4.48 22.02
N ILE A 28 -10.13 5.50 21.17
CA ILE A 28 -10.90 5.41 19.92
C ILE A 28 -9.99 5.19 18.72
N PHE A 29 -8.90 5.97 18.63
CA PHE A 29 -8.05 6.01 17.45
C PHE A 29 -6.79 5.15 17.57
N ILE A 30 -6.42 4.77 18.79
CA ILE A 30 -5.36 3.83 19.16
C ILE A 30 -3.95 4.33 18.79
N GLY A 31 -3.67 4.61 17.53
CA GLY A 31 -2.35 5.02 17.05
C GLY A 31 -2.29 4.90 15.53
N GLY A 32 -1.09 5.09 14.97
CA GLY A 32 -0.83 4.82 13.56
C GLY A 32 -1.83 5.52 12.64
N ARG A 33 -2.49 4.74 11.78
CA ARG A 33 -3.55 5.25 10.88
C ARG A 33 -4.63 6.05 11.63
N GLY A 34 -5.04 5.63 12.82
CA GLY A 34 -6.12 6.28 13.55
C GLY A 34 -5.74 7.68 14.04
N PHE A 35 -4.52 7.86 14.55
CA PHE A 35 -4.03 9.20 14.92
C PHE A 35 -3.92 10.09 13.68
N GLY A 36 -3.38 9.56 12.57
CA GLY A 36 -3.31 10.28 11.31
C GLY A 36 -4.68 10.74 10.80
N LEU A 37 -5.69 9.86 10.84
CA LEU A 37 -7.06 10.21 10.43
C LEU A 37 -7.70 11.25 11.36
N TRP A 38 -7.48 11.16 12.67
CA TRP A 38 -8.00 12.12 13.63
C TRP A 38 -7.42 13.52 13.40
N TYR A 39 -6.09 13.64 13.28
CA TYR A 39 -5.46 14.93 13.02
C TYR A 39 -5.87 15.51 11.67
N LEU A 40 -5.81 14.70 10.61
CA LEU A 40 -6.21 15.15 9.28
C LEU A 40 -7.68 15.59 9.22
N TRP A 41 -8.58 14.87 9.91
CA TRP A 41 -10.00 15.25 9.99
C TRP A 41 -10.18 16.66 10.56
N ASN A 42 -9.42 17.01 11.59
CA ASN A 42 -9.47 18.30 12.26
C ASN A 42 -8.74 19.40 11.47
N ALA A 43 -7.75 19.04 10.66
CA ALA A 43 -7.00 19.98 9.83
C ALA A 43 -7.78 20.43 8.59
N VAL A 44 -8.60 19.56 7.98
CA VAL A 44 -9.21 19.82 6.67
C VAL A 44 -10.72 20.08 6.71
N THR A 45 -11.20 20.79 5.69
CA THR A 45 -12.62 21.03 5.40
C THR A 45 -13.04 20.28 4.12
N PRO A 46 -14.35 20.13 3.84
CA PRO A 46 -14.84 19.52 2.59
C PRO A 46 -14.32 20.19 1.30
N LYS A 47 -13.79 21.42 1.38
CA LYS A 47 -13.25 22.17 0.24
C LYS A 47 -11.74 22.06 0.10
N THR A 48 -11.06 21.48 1.10
CA THR A 48 -9.60 21.37 1.12
C THR A 48 -9.15 20.41 0.01
N LYS A 49 -8.16 20.85 -0.76
CA LYS A 49 -7.50 20.07 -1.81
C LYS A 49 -6.20 19.50 -1.28
N TRP A 50 -5.68 18.50 -1.99
CA TRP A 50 -4.44 17.80 -1.60
C TRP A 50 -3.23 18.74 -1.50
N ASN A 51 -3.20 19.82 -2.29
CA ASN A 51 -2.10 20.80 -2.34
C ASN A 51 -2.40 22.08 -1.55
N ASP A 52 -3.45 22.11 -0.74
CA ASP A 52 -3.71 23.24 0.15
C ASP A 52 -2.79 23.17 1.38
N PRO A 53 -2.37 24.31 1.97
CA PRO A 53 -1.48 24.32 3.14
C PRO A 53 -2.09 23.60 4.36
N GLU A 54 -3.42 23.54 4.47
CA GLU A 54 -4.16 22.85 5.54
C GLU A 54 -4.01 21.33 5.48
N ASN A 55 -3.81 20.74 4.29
CA ASN A 55 -3.61 19.30 4.17
C ASN A 55 -2.33 18.90 4.91
N GLU A 56 -2.42 17.96 5.84
CA GLU A 56 -1.29 17.52 6.65
C GLU A 56 -0.67 16.24 6.10
N ILE A 57 0.64 16.07 6.33
CA ILE A 57 1.29 14.76 6.30
C ILE A 57 1.50 14.33 7.75
N ILE A 58 0.86 13.24 8.15
CA ILE A 58 0.97 12.70 9.51
C ILE A 58 1.70 11.37 9.48
N ILE A 59 2.81 11.26 10.20
CA ILE A 59 3.54 9.99 10.40
C ILE A 59 3.28 9.50 11.82
N SER A 60 2.70 8.32 11.98
CA SER A 60 2.49 7.71 13.30
C SER A 60 2.87 6.22 13.30
N PRO A 61 3.76 5.79 14.22
CA PRO A 61 4.16 4.40 14.35
C PRO A 61 3.16 3.55 15.16
N GLY A 62 2.26 4.15 15.94
CA GLY A 62 1.32 3.39 16.81
C GLY A 62 1.99 2.74 18.02
N PRO A 63 1.23 2.25 19.02
CA PRO A 63 1.77 1.90 20.35
C PRO A 63 2.74 0.72 20.38
N ILE A 64 2.63 -0.26 19.48
CA ILE A 64 3.48 -1.47 19.50
C ILE A 64 4.79 -1.26 18.75
N ALA A 65 4.84 -0.33 17.79
CA ALA A 65 6.05 -0.07 17.01
C ALA A 65 7.29 0.18 17.89
N GLY A 66 8.42 -0.36 17.45
CA GLY A 66 9.73 -0.30 18.08
C GLY A 66 10.04 -1.47 19.01
N ILE A 67 9.10 -2.35 19.37
CA ILE A 67 9.47 -3.55 20.13
C ILE A 67 10.39 -4.46 19.29
N THR A 68 11.34 -5.12 19.93
CA THR A 68 12.33 -5.98 19.25
C THR A 68 12.08 -7.47 19.50
N GLN A 69 11.18 -7.78 20.44
CA GLN A 69 10.87 -9.14 20.88
C GLN A 69 9.95 -9.89 19.92
N TYR A 70 9.27 -9.19 19.02
CA TYR A 70 8.27 -9.78 18.13
C TYR A 70 8.54 -9.35 16.68
N PRO A 71 8.44 -10.26 15.71
CA PRO A 71 8.75 -9.94 14.32
C PRO A 71 7.74 -8.94 13.74
N GLY A 72 8.23 -8.01 12.92
CA GLY A 72 7.38 -7.09 12.18
C GLY A 72 6.93 -5.84 12.93
N ALA A 73 7.51 -5.49 14.09
CA ALA A 73 7.10 -4.33 14.87
C ALA A 73 7.85 -3.02 14.54
N GLY A 74 8.33 -2.84 13.30
CA GLY A 74 9.00 -1.63 12.86
C GLY A 74 8.20 -0.83 11.83
N LYS A 75 6.86 -0.85 11.88
CA LYS A 75 6.03 -0.17 10.89
C LYS A 75 5.59 1.21 11.35
N SER A 76 5.38 2.09 10.38
CA SER A 76 4.79 3.42 10.52
C SER A 76 3.70 3.62 9.48
N LEU A 77 2.70 4.43 9.82
CA LEU A 77 1.64 4.83 8.91
C LEU A 77 1.82 6.31 8.57
N VAL A 78 1.75 6.61 7.28
CA VAL A 78 1.74 7.97 6.76
C VAL A 78 0.33 8.28 6.25
N VAL A 79 -0.30 9.32 6.75
CA VAL A 79 -1.69 9.71 6.42
C VAL A 79 -1.72 11.11 5.84
N SER A 80 -2.49 11.30 4.76
CA SER A 80 -2.75 12.62 4.16
C SER A 80 -3.98 12.59 3.25
N LEU A 81 -4.41 13.75 2.73
CA LEU A 81 -5.38 13.82 1.63
C LEU A 81 -4.67 13.54 0.30
N SER A 82 -5.02 12.44 -0.37
CA SER A 82 -4.31 11.98 -1.56
C SER A 82 -4.50 12.89 -2.77
N PRO A 83 -3.44 13.24 -3.52
CA PRO A 83 -3.56 13.89 -4.83
C PRO A 83 -4.23 13.01 -5.89
N LEU A 84 -4.08 11.69 -5.77
CA LEU A 84 -4.57 10.73 -6.73
C LEU A 84 -6.06 10.43 -6.55
N THR A 85 -6.50 10.24 -5.31
CA THR A 85 -7.91 9.90 -5.02
C THR A 85 -8.76 11.11 -4.67
N GLY A 86 -8.17 12.17 -4.10
CA GLY A 86 -8.90 13.30 -3.50
C GLY A 86 -9.54 12.97 -2.13
N SER A 87 -9.20 11.82 -1.53
CA SER A 87 -9.74 11.35 -0.26
C SER A 87 -8.63 11.01 0.74
N ALA A 88 -9.00 10.74 2.00
CA ALA A 88 -8.05 10.34 3.03
C ALA A 88 -7.35 9.02 2.64
N MET A 89 -6.03 9.03 2.67
CA MET A 89 -5.17 7.92 2.29
C MET A 89 -4.17 7.64 3.40
N ASP A 90 -3.86 6.36 3.61
CA ASP A 90 -2.78 5.92 4.46
C ASP A 90 -1.86 4.92 3.76
N SER A 91 -0.57 5.02 4.08
CA SER A 91 0.47 4.17 3.53
C SER A 91 1.33 3.60 4.66
N ASN A 92 1.52 2.27 4.65
CA ASN A 92 2.29 1.56 5.67
C ASN A 92 3.72 1.34 5.17
N VAL A 93 4.70 1.69 5.99
CA VAL A 93 6.13 1.59 5.66
C VAL A 93 6.90 0.99 6.82
N GLY A 94 7.90 0.16 6.52
CA GLY A 94 8.82 -0.37 7.53
C GLY A 94 10.05 0.50 7.72
N GLY A 95 10.92 0.09 8.62
CA GLY A 95 12.18 0.79 8.84
C GLY A 95 12.25 1.42 10.22
N TYR A 96 13.15 2.39 10.34
CA TYR A 96 13.65 2.84 11.62
C TYR A 96 13.10 4.21 12.01
N PHE A 97 12.65 5.02 11.04
CA PHE A 97 12.17 6.39 11.28
C PHE A 97 11.06 6.45 12.35
N GLY A 98 9.97 5.70 12.20
CA GLY A 98 8.88 5.72 13.18
C GLY A 98 9.29 5.24 14.58
N PRO A 99 9.95 4.07 14.73
CA PRO A 99 10.52 3.67 16.01
C PRO A 99 11.45 4.71 16.63
N TYR A 100 12.33 5.34 15.84
CA TYR A 100 13.28 6.34 16.34
C TYR A 100 12.57 7.62 16.79
N MET A 101 11.57 8.06 16.01
CA MET A 101 10.71 9.19 16.38
C MET A 101 9.96 8.91 17.68
N LYS A 102 9.43 7.69 17.86
CA LYS A 102 8.81 7.29 19.13
C LYS A 102 9.80 7.33 20.29
N PHE A 103 11.00 6.77 20.12
CA PHE A 103 12.02 6.79 21.17
C PHE A 103 12.53 8.19 21.49
N SER A 104 12.36 9.12 20.54
CA SER A 104 12.60 10.56 20.74
C SER A 104 11.44 11.28 21.46
N GLY A 105 10.36 10.57 21.80
CA GLY A 105 9.25 11.08 22.62
C GLY A 105 7.92 11.32 21.90
N PHE A 106 7.76 10.93 20.63
CA PHE A 106 6.56 11.29 19.85
C PHE A 106 5.76 10.10 19.30
N ASP A 107 4.46 10.05 19.57
CA ASP A 107 3.52 9.06 19.03
C ASP A 107 3.03 9.42 17.62
N ALA A 108 3.21 10.67 17.20
CA ALA A 108 2.98 11.14 15.84
C ALA A 108 3.79 12.41 15.52
N LEU A 109 4.08 12.61 14.23
CA LEU A 109 4.56 13.85 13.63
C LEU A 109 3.49 14.38 12.68
N GLU A 110 3.05 15.62 12.88
CA GLU A 110 2.08 16.35 12.05
C GLU A 110 2.81 17.47 11.27
N LEU A 111 2.76 17.42 9.94
CA LEU A 111 3.41 18.40 9.05
C LEU A 111 2.33 19.19 8.29
N GLN A 112 2.15 20.47 8.67
CA GLN A 112 1.20 21.39 8.04
C GLN A 112 1.91 22.57 7.34
N GLY A 113 1.20 23.31 6.50
CA GLY A 113 1.74 24.47 5.80
C GLY A 113 2.60 24.11 4.60
N LYS A 114 3.32 25.09 4.07
CA LYS A 114 4.32 24.95 2.99
C LYS A 114 5.51 25.83 3.29
N ALA A 115 6.72 25.28 3.19
CA ALA A 115 7.93 26.08 3.35
C ALA A 115 8.15 26.99 2.14
N ALA A 116 8.80 28.14 2.36
CA ALA A 116 9.14 29.08 1.30
C ALA A 116 10.30 28.60 0.40
N LYS A 117 11.11 27.67 0.91
CA LYS A 117 12.26 27.04 0.27
C LYS A 117 12.31 25.58 0.68
N ASP A 118 13.15 24.78 0.02
CA ASP A 118 13.36 23.39 0.42
C ASP A 118 13.95 23.32 1.84
N VAL A 119 13.36 22.48 2.71
CA VAL A 119 13.77 22.33 4.10
C VAL A 119 13.99 20.89 4.53
N VAL A 120 14.82 20.72 5.55
CA VAL A 120 14.99 19.48 6.31
C VAL A 120 14.41 19.68 7.71
N LEU A 121 13.56 18.75 8.16
CA LEU A 121 13.17 18.68 9.57
C LEU A 121 14.07 17.66 10.28
N PHE A 122 14.79 18.09 11.32
CA PHE A 122 15.65 17.23 12.12
C PHE A 122 15.11 17.07 13.53
N ILE A 123 14.97 15.81 13.97
CA ILE A 123 14.64 15.40 15.34
C ILE A 123 15.90 14.77 15.95
N ASP A 124 16.57 15.52 16.83
CA ASP A 124 17.71 15.05 17.62
C ASP A 124 17.18 14.50 18.96
N GLY A 125 16.81 13.22 18.95
CA GLY A 125 16.19 12.56 20.10
C GLY A 125 17.12 12.50 21.32
N ASP A 126 18.43 12.43 21.11
CA ASP A 126 19.39 12.36 22.21
C ASP A 126 19.51 13.71 22.97
N ASN A 127 19.38 14.83 22.25
CA ASN A 127 19.52 16.18 22.81
C ASN A 127 18.18 16.89 23.06
N GLY A 128 17.05 16.25 22.73
CA GLY A 128 15.70 16.83 22.88
C GLY A 128 15.50 18.07 22.01
N ARG A 129 16.06 18.11 20.80
CA ARG A 129 16.02 19.28 19.91
C ARG A 129 15.32 18.94 18.60
N VAL A 130 14.45 19.84 18.14
CA VAL A 130 13.80 19.77 16.82
C VAL A 130 14.12 21.05 16.05
N THR A 131 14.58 20.93 14.81
CA THR A 131 14.94 22.07 13.95
C THR A 131 14.36 21.95 12.55
N ILE A 132 13.97 23.09 11.97
CA ILE A 132 13.67 23.24 10.55
C ILE A 132 14.88 23.96 9.94
N GLU A 133 15.57 23.30 9.04
CA GLU A 133 16.81 23.76 8.44
C GLU A 133 16.61 23.96 6.93
N GLU A 134 17.29 24.93 6.33
CA GLU A 134 17.33 25.02 4.87
C GLU A 134 18.05 23.80 4.31
N ALA A 135 17.44 23.16 3.31
CA ALA A 135 17.98 21.94 2.75
C ALA A 135 19.24 22.19 1.90
N PRO A 136 20.19 21.24 1.83
CA PRO A 136 21.27 21.28 0.86
C PRO A 136 20.73 21.26 -0.58
N LEU A 137 21.45 21.90 -1.50
CA LEU A 137 21.00 22.13 -2.88
C LEU A 137 21.28 20.99 -3.86
N GLU A 138 22.07 19.99 -3.46
CA GLU A 138 22.82 19.15 -4.39
C GLU A 138 21.98 18.00 -5.00
N ASP A 139 21.41 17.12 -4.17
CA ASP A 139 20.71 15.92 -4.66
C ASP A 139 19.20 16.06 -4.53
N VAL A 140 18.42 15.59 -5.51
CA VAL A 140 16.94 15.66 -5.52
C VAL A 140 16.25 14.29 -5.58
N ASP A 141 17.00 13.26 -5.95
CA ASP A 141 16.48 11.89 -6.01
C ASP A 141 16.62 11.19 -4.67
N SER A 142 15.59 10.44 -4.27
CA SER A 142 15.44 9.99 -2.89
C SER A 142 16.56 9.07 -2.40
N HIS A 143 17.16 8.26 -3.27
CA HIS A 143 18.26 7.37 -2.85
C HIS A 143 19.50 8.17 -2.44
N LEU A 144 19.86 9.22 -3.17
CA LEU A 144 20.98 10.10 -2.84
C LEU A 144 20.66 10.99 -1.64
N VAL A 145 19.46 11.59 -1.60
CA VAL A 145 19.04 12.44 -0.46
C VAL A 145 19.06 11.65 0.84
N CYS A 146 18.59 10.41 0.84
CA CYS A 146 18.60 9.57 2.04
C CYS A 146 20.03 9.31 2.55
N GLU A 147 20.97 9.03 1.64
CA GLU A 147 22.38 8.78 1.97
C GLU A 147 23.09 10.06 2.44
N GLN A 148 22.92 11.16 1.70
CA GLN A 148 23.45 12.48 2.05
C GLN A 148 23.01 12.92 3.45
N LEU A 149 21.71 12.83 3.75
CA LEU A 149 21.18 13.19 5.07
C LEU A 149 21.65 12.23 6.17
N THR A 150 21.87 10.96 5.86
CA THR A 150 22.43 10.02 6.84
C THR A 150 23.85 10.41 7.22
N GLU A 151 24.69 10.79 6.25
CA GLU A 151 26.07 11.24 6.50
C GLU A 151 26.12 12.60 7.20
N MET A 152 25.28 13.56 6.81
CA MET A 152 25.27 14.90 7.39
C MET A 152 24.92 14.93 8.87
N TYR A 153 23.97 14.09 9.30
CA TYR A 153 23.45 14.10 10.67
C TYR A 153 24.07 13.02 11.56
N ALA A 154 24.91 12.13 11.02
CA ALA A 154 25.70 11.21 11.81
C ALA A 154 26.97 11.91 12.36
N LYS A 155 27.34 11.60 13.60
CA LYS A 155 28.58 12.09 14.23
C LYS A 155 29.83 11.35 13.74
N ASP A 156 29.69 10.07 13.44
CA ASP A 156 30.74 9.17 12.97
C ASP A 156 30.14 7.95 12.23
N GLU A 157 30.98 7.04 11.75
CA GLU A 157 30.56 5.84 11.00
C GLU A 157 29.61 4.92 11.81
N GLN A 158 29.75 4.85 13.13
CA GLN A 158 28.89 4.02 13.98
C GLN A 158 27.53 4.68 14.19
N ASP A 159 27.51 6.01 14.26
CA ASP A 159 26.30 6.82 14.47
C ASP A 159 25.31 6.75 13.29
N ARG A 160 25.76 6.37 12.09
CA ARG A 160 24.89 6.16 10.91
C ARG A 160 23.78 5.15 11.15
N LEU A 161 24.03 4.14 12.00
CA LEU A 161 23.02 3.16 12.39
C LEU A 161 21.89 3.74 13.22
N HIS A 162 22.07 4.94 13.76
CA HIS A 162 21.13 5.64 14.63
C HIS A 162 20.40 6.78 13.94
N VAL A 163 20.65 6.97 12.64
CA VAL A 163 19.97 7.94 11.79
C VAL A 163 18.99 7.22 10.86
N ALA A 164 17.78 7.74 10.76
CA ALA A 164 16.80 7.32 9.77
C ALA A 164 16.23 8.56 9.08
N THR A 165 16.01 8.45 7.78
CA THR A 165 15.59 9.57 6.95
C THR A 165 14.32 9.24 6.16
N VAL A 166 13.56 10.27 5.79
CA VAL A 166 12.42 10.16 4.87
C VAL A 166 12.61 11.17 3.76
N ALA A 167 12.52 10.73 2.50
CA ALA A 167 12.61 11.59 1.33
C ALA A 167 11.64 11.15 0.22
N SER A 168 11.46 12.00 -0.79
CA SER A 168 10.81 11.65 -2.07
C SER A 168 11.75 12.05 -3.20
N GLY A 169 11.49 11.55 -4.41
CA GLY A 169 12.34 11.83 -5.58
C GLY A 169 11.73 12.87 -6.52
N THR A 170 12.46 13.14 -7.61
CA THR A 170 12.15 14.20 -8.57
C THR A 170 10.77 14.10 -9.22
N ALA A 171 10.30 12.89 -9.56
CA ALA A 171 8.99 12.72 -10.20
C ALA A 171 7.82 13.15 -9.30
N ALA A 172 8.00 13.19 -7.98
CA ALA A 172 6.96 13.66 -7.06
C ALA A 172 6.61 15.15 -7.27
N GLU A 173 7.47 15.95 -7.90
CA GLU A 173 7.16 17.34 -8.26
C GLU A 173 6.24 17.47 -9.48
N HIS A 174 6.04 16.37 -10.22
CA HIS A 174 5.41 16.38 -11.54
C HIS A 174 4.29 15.35 -11.70
N THR A 175 4.12 14.44 -10.73
CA THR A 175 3.19 13.32 -10.79
C THR A 175 2.29 13.28 -9.56
N LEU A 176 1.14 12.61 -9.65
CA LEU A 176 0.20 12.41 -8.52
C LEU A 176 0.43 11.07 -7.81
N ILE A 177 1.40 10.28 -8.27
CA ILE A 177 1.72 8.93 -7.77
C ILE A 177 3.04 8.90 -6.99
N GLY A 178 3.49 10.07 -6.50
CA GLY A 178 4.73 10.19 -5.76
C GLY A 178 4.70 9.44 -4.42
N HIS A 179 5.75 8.69 -4.09
CA HIS A 179 5.88 7.96 -2.83
C HIS A 179 6.93 8.56 -1.89
N LEU A 180 6.96 8.09 -0.64
CA LEU A 180 8.02 8.39 0.32
C LEU A 180 8.93 7.19 0.52
N ASN A 181 10.23 7.42 0.52
CA ASN A 181 11.27 6.47 0.89
C ASN A 181 11.72 6.70 2.33
N PHE A 182 11.67 5.66 3.13
CA PHE A 182 12.14 5.60 4.50
C PHE A 182 13.45 4.83 4.50
N SER A 183 14.53 5.47 4.95
CA SER A 183 15.83 4.86 4.94
C SER A 183 16.14 4.08 6.22
N PHE A 184 17.08 3.15 6.08
CA PHE A 184 17.84 2.61 7.19
C PHE A 184 19.25 2.27 6.74
N TYR A 185 20.22 2.46 7.62
CA TYR A 185 21.62 2.17 7.29
C TYR A 185 21.91 0.67 7.38
N ASP A 186 22.37 0.07 6.28
CA ASP A 186 22.85 -1.30 6.25
C ASP A 186 24.37 -1.32 6.47
N ARG A 187 24.78 -1.66 7.69
CA ARG A 187 26.21 -1.75 8.08
C ARG A 187 27.01 -2.71 7.20
N ARG A 188 26.41 -3.73 6.59
CA ARG A 188 27.12 -4.70 5.76
C ARG A 188 27.42 -4.12 4.39
N ARG A 189 26.46 -3.39 3.83
CA ARG A 189 26.57 -2.69 2.54
C ARG A 189 27.26 -1.34 2.66
N LYS A 190 27.37 -0.80 3.88
CA LYS A 190 27.89 0.53 4.19
C LYS A 190 27.16 1.64 3.41
N GLY A 191 25.84 1.50 3.32
CA GLY A 191 24.98 2.44 2.60
C GLY A 191 23.55 2.36 3.09
N THR A 192 22.73 3.31 2.66
CA THR A 192 21.31 3.35 3.02
C THR A 192 20.49 2.43 2.14
N ARG A 193 19.53 1.76 2.76
CA ARG A 193 18.47 0.98 2.10
C ARG A 193 17.13 1.63 2.30
N LEU A 194 16.19 1.39 1.39
CA LEU A 194 14.92 2.09 1.32
C LEU A 194 13.73 1.15 1.57
N LYS A 195 12.68 1.72 2.18
CA LYS A 195 11.34 1.15 2.28
C LYS A 195 10.31 2.20 1.94
N GLN A 196 9.25 1.80 1.25
CA GLN A 196 8.33 2.74 0.64
C GLN A 196 7.04 2.86 1.44
N ALA A 197 6.64 4.09 1.77
CA ALA A 197 5.24 4.45 1.89
C ALA A 197 4.71 4.73 0.48
N GLY A 198 4.40 3.64 -0.23
CA GLY A 198 4.28 3.59 -1.69
C GLY A 198 3.09 4.33 -2.29
N ARG A 199 1.88 4.14 -1.76
CA ARG A 199 0.67 4.41 -2.54
C ARG A 199 -0.01 5.72 -2.21
N GLY A 200 -0.74 6.25 -3.20
CA GLY A 200 -1.67 7.37 -3.05
C GLY A 200 -1.04 8.77 -3.07
N GLY A 201 0.23 8.90 -3.47
CA GLY A 201 0.78 10.20 -3.85
C GLY A 201 1.29 11.08 -2.71
N ILE A 202 1.59 10.51 -1.53
CA ILE A 202 2.03 11.33 -0.38
C ILE A 202 3.41 11.97 -0.63
N GLY A 203 4.27 11.36 -1.45
CA GLY A 203 5.52 11.96 -1.89
C GLY A 203 5.30 13.26 -2.69
N THR A 204 4.24 13.33 -3.50
CA THR A 204 3.86 14.54 -4.23
C THR A 204 3.53 15.69 -3.27
N ILE A 205 2.78 15.39 -2.20
CA ILE A 205 2.43 16.35 -1.15
C ILE A 205 3.70 16.81 -0.43
N PHE A 206 4.62 15.90 -0.15
CA PHE A 206 5.88 16.18 0.52
C PHE A 206 6.74 17.19 -0.24
N ARG A 207 6.85 17.03 -1.57
CA ARG A 207 7.57 17.97 -2.43
C ARG A 207 6.80 19.27 -2.69
N ASP A 208 5.47 19.23 -2.80
CA ASP A 208 4.62 20.43 -2.89
C ASP A 208 4.76 21.33 -1.64
N LYS A 209 4.97 20.72 -0.47
CA LYS A 209 5.26 21.43 0.79
C LYS A 209 6.72 21.90 0.94
N LYS A 210 7.56 21.66 -0.07
CA LYS A 210 9.00 21.96 -0.07
C LYS A 210 9.78 21.25 1.03
N ILE A 211 9.38 20.02 1.36
CA ILE A 211 10.14 19.18 2.28
C ILE A 211 11.15 18.39 1.46
N LYS A 212 12.44 18.58 1.74
CA LYS A 212 13.53 17.81 1.15
C LYS A 212 13.71 16.48 1.85
N GLY A 213 13.72 16.53 3.17
CA GLY A 213 13.89 15.34 3.99
C GLY A 213 13.39 15.53 5.41
N LEU A 214 13.07 14.41 6.04
CA LEU A 214 12.93 14.32 7.49
C LEU A 214 14.10 13.48 8.00
N VAL A 215 14.66 13.85 9.12
CA VAL A 215 15.76 13.13 9.76
C VAL A 215 15.43 12.92 11.23
N VAL A 216 15.62 11.70 11.72
CA VAL A 216 15.58 11.41 13.15
C VAL A 216 16.85 10.68 13.55
N ARG A 217 17.44 11.11 14.67
CA ARG A 217 18.63 10.51 15.26
C ARG A 217 18.38 10.16 16.73
N THR A 218 18.61 8.90 17.10
CA THR A 218 18.52 8.44 18.50
C THR A 218 19.42 7.23 18.76
N THR A 219 20.28 7.29 19.78
CA THR A 219 21.33 6.28 20.00
C THR A 219 21.01 5.26 21.09
N ASN A 220 20.28 5.66 22.14
CA ASN A 220 20.07 4.84 23.34
C ASN A 220 18.90 3.84 23.22
N ILE A 221 18.96 2.94 22.24
CA ILE A 221 17.90 1.96 21.97
C ILE A 221 18.17 0.66 22.73
N LYS A 222 17.19 0.22 23.51
CA LYS A 222 17.19 -1.00 24.32
C LYS A 222 15.93 -1.81 24.05
N GLY A 223 15.96 -3.09 24.41
CA GLY A 223 14.80 -3.98 24.25
C GLY A 223 13.53 -3.52 24.98
N ASN A 224 13.66 -2.63 25.96
CA ASN A 224 12.55 -2.02 26.71
C ASN A 224 12.36 -0.52 26.40
N SER A 225 12.94 0.03 25.32
CA SER A 225 12.81 1.45 24.98
C SER A 225 11.37 1.92 24.74
N ASN A 226 10.45 1.00 24.41
CA ASN A 226 9.02 1.32 24.28
C ASN A 226 8.29 1.32 25.65
N ASN A 227 9.00 1.16 26.78
CA ASN A 227 8.44 1.06 28.14
C ASN A 227 7.17 0.17 28.21
N PRO A 228 7.30 -1.15 27.92
CA PRO A 228 6.17 -2.06 27.94
C PRO A 228 5.70 -2.34 29.37
N ALA A 229 4.39 -2.55 29.54
CA ALA A 229 3.78 -2.86 30.84
C ALA A 229 4.14 -4.26 31.36
N ASP A 230 4.32 -5.23 30.45
CA ASP A 230 4.69 -6.62 30.77
C ASP A 230 5.72 -7.15 29.76
N GLN A 231 7.00 -7.01 30.11
CA GLN A 231 8.11 -7.46 29.28
C GLN A 231 8.18 -8.99 29.15
N GLU A 232 7.74 -9.73 30.18
CA GLU A 232 7.81 -11.19 30.19
C GLU A 232 6.81 -11.78 29.19
N LEU A 233 5.58 -11.25 29.17
CA LEU A 233 4.56 -11.64 28.19
C LEU A 233 5.03 -11.41 26.74
N LEU A 234 5.69 -10.27 26.48
CA LEU A 234 6.25 -9.96 25.17
C LEU A 234 7.36 -10.95 24.79
N ASN A 235 8.29 -11.24 25.70
CA ASN A 235 9.36 -12.20 25.47
C ASN A 235 8.80 -13.59 25.17
N LYS A 236 7.85 -14.07 25.97
CA LYS A 236 7.22 -15.40 25.78
C LYS A 236 6.51 -15.50 24.44
N THR A 237 5.69 -14.50 24.09
CA THR A 237 4.92 -14.47 22.85
C THR A 237 5.86 -14.37 21.63
N GLY A 238 6.87 -13.52 21.73
CA GLY A 238 7.91 -13.33 20.72
C GLY A 238 8.75 -14.56 20.44
N ILE A 239 9.30 -15.19 21.49
CA ILE A 239 10.10 -16.42 21.38
C ILE A 239 9.31 -17.53 20.67
N LYS A 240 8.01 -17.64 20.97
CA LYS A 240 7.14 -18.63 20.32
C LYS A 240 7.09 -18.41 18.81
N LEU A 241 6.71 -17.20 18.36
CA LEU A 241 6.59 -16.91 16.94
C LEU A 241 7.94 -16.94 16.21
N HIS A 242 9.02 -16.48 16.83
CA HIS A 242 10.35 -16.57 16.24
C HIS A 242 10.77 -18.03 15.95
N LYS A 243 10.49 -18.95 16.88
CA LYS A 243 10.76 -20.38 16.69
C LYS A 243 9.91 -20.96 15.58
N GLU A 244 8.64 -20.59 15.51
CA GLU A 244 7.73 -21.05 14.47
C GLU A 244 8.21 -20.61 13.08
N ILE A 245 8.41 -19.30 12.88
CA ILE A 245 8.91 -18.75 11.60
C ILE A 245 10.21 -19.44 11.21
N ARG A 246 11.13 -19.64 12.15
CA ARG A 246 12.40 -20.32 11.87
C ARG A 246 12.21 -21.77 11.41
N SER A 247 11.22 -22.48 11.93
CA SER A 247 11.00 -23.90 11.66
C SER A 247 10.16 -24.16 10.42
N ASN A 248 9.31 -23.20 10.05
CA ASN A 248 8.25 -23.40 9.07
C ASN A 248 8.44 -22.62 7.76
N ASP A 249 9.17 -21.48 7.76
CA ASP A 249 9.30 -20.63 6.56
C ASP A 249 9.84 -21.39 5.34
N ASP A 250 10.87 -22.22 5.52
CA ASP A 250 11.49 -23.02 4.45
C ASP A 250 10.57 -24.15 3.92
N LYS A 251 9.41 -24.37 4.54
CA LYS A 251 8.39 -25.34 4.09
C LYS A 251 7.12 -24.64 3.56
N GLN A 252 7.02 -23.34 3.74
CA GLN A 252 5.86 -22.51 3.41
C GLN A 252 6.28 -21.45 2.39
N CYS A 253 6.26 -20.17 2.76
CA CYS A 253 6.46 -19.06 1.85
C CYS A 253 7.92 -18.74 1.49
N HIS A 254 8.92 -19.34 2.14
CA HIS A 254 10.34 -19.08 1.87
C HIS A 254 10.70 -17.58 1.94
N MET A 255 10.05 -16.81 2.80
CA MET A 255 10.16 -15.35 2.87
C MET A 255 11.60 -14.91 3.16
N ARG A 256 12.33 -15.69 3.96
CA ARG A 256 13.74 -15.41 4.28
C ARG A 256 14.64 -15.48 3.05
N THR A 257 14.38 -16.39 2.11
CA THR A 257 15.27 -16.64 0.97
C THR A 257 14.77 -15.98 -0.32
N GLN A 258 13.45 -15.96 -0.55
CA GLN A 258 12.82 -15.48 -1.78
C GLN A 258 12.05 -14.16 -1.63
N GLY A 259 11.74 -13.74 -0.40
CA GLY A 259 10.87 -12.58 -0.18
C GLY A 259 9.47 -12.78 -0.76
N THR A 260 8.75 -11.69 -1.01
CA THR A 260 7.38 -11.77 -1.55
C THR A 260 7.33 -12.27 -2.99
N ALA A 261 8.42 -12.14 -3.75
CA ALA A 261 8.49 -12.51 -5.17
C ALA A 261 8.18 -14.00 -5.45
N HIS A 262 8.17 -14.87 -4.43
CA HIS A 262 7.70 -16.25 -4.57
C HIS A 262 6.24 -16.39 -4.99
N LEU A 263 5.45 -15.32 -4.88
CA LEU A 263 4.07 -15.33 -5.32
C LEU A 263 3.94 -15.35 -6.85
N VAL A 264 4.98 -15.05 -7.64
CA VAL A 264 4.84 -14.92 -9.11
C VAL A 264 4.39 -16.23 -9.75
N GLU A 265 5.09 -17.34 -9.48
CA GLU A 265 4.72 -18.65 -10.03
C GLU A 265 3.37 -19.13 -9.49
N ILE A 266 3.08 -18.91 -8.20
CA ILE A 266 1.83 -19.35 -7.59
C ILE A 266 0.66 -18.60 -8.22
N MET A 267 0.76 -17.27 -8.34
CA MET A 267 -0.30 -16.49 -8.94
C MET A 267 -0.48 -16.85 -10.42
N SER A 268 0.59 -17.16 -11.16
CA SER A 268 0.46 -17.64 -12.54
C SER A 268 -0.22 -19.01 -12.62
N ASP A 269 0.15 -19.98 -11.77
CA ASP A 269 -0.38 -21.34 -11.79
C ASP A 269 -1.89 -21.39 -11.46
N TYR A 270 -2.41 -20.41 -10.73
CA TYR A 270 -3.83 -20.27 -10.39
C TYR A 270 -4.62 -19.27 -11.28
N ASP A 271 -3.99 -18.73 -12.33
CA ASP A 271 -4.55 -17.69 -13.21
C ASP A 271 -4.93 -16.38 -12.49
N LEU A 272 -4.09 -15.96 -11.54
CA LEU A 272 -4.25 -14.79 -10.70
C LEU A 272 -3.19 -13.70 -10.96
N LEU A 273 -2.16 -13.98 -11.74
CA LEU A 273 -1.10 -13.03 -12.09
C LEU A 273 -1.59 -12.07 -13.19
N PRO A 274 -1.62 -10.75 -12.96
CA PRO A 274 -2.01 -9.80 -14.01
C PRO A 274 -1.04 -9.86 -15.18
N VAL A 275 -1.59 -10.08 -16.37
CA VAL A 275 -0.86 -10.08 -17.63
C VAL A 275 -1.57 -9.18 -18.62
N ASN A 276 -0.82 -8.26 -19.24
CA ASN A 276 -1.28 -7.32 -20.25
C ASN A 276 -2.51 -6.52 -19.80
N ASN A 277 -2.35 -5.64 -18.80
CA ASN A 277 -3.40 -4.85 -18.17
C ASN A 277 -4.58 -5.70 -17.66
N PHE A 278 -4.26 -6.77 -16.92
CA PHE A 278 -5.26 -7.70 -16.34
C PHE A 278 -6.15 -8.38 -17.40
N LYS A 279 -5.79 -8.37 -18.70
CA LYS A 279 -6.44 -9.18 -19.75
C LYS A 279 -6.43 -10.64 -19.34
N TYR A 280 -5.26 -11.14 -18.93
CA TYR A 280 -5.03 -12.54 -18.60
C TYR A 280 -4.55 -12.72 -17.16
N GLY A 281 -4.66 -13.96 -16.67
CA GLY A 281 -4.24 -14.38 -15.34
C GLY A 281 -2.92 -15.15 -15.29
N SER A 282 -2.34 -15.46 -16.45
CA SER A 282 -1.15 -16.30 -16.57
C SER A 282 -0.47 -16.06 -17.93
N HIS A 283 0.81 -16.40 -18.02
CA HIS A 283 1.57 -16.34 -19.27
C HIS A 283 2.71 -17.37 -19.23
N GLU A 284 3.03 -17.99 -20.37
CA GLU A 284 4.09 -19.02 -20.44
C GLU A 284 5.47 -18.50 -19.98
N LYS A 285 5.76 -17.22 -20.23
CA LYS A 285 7.00 -16.55 -19.83
C LYS A 285 7.02 -16.11 -18.35
N ALA A 286 5.93 -16.24 -17.59
CA ALA A 286 5.90 -15.84 -16.18
C ALA A 286 6.98 -16.54 -15.34
N ARG A 287 7.36 -17.77 -15.72
CA ARG A 287 8.45 -18.53 -15.09
C ARG A 287 9.84 -17.90 -15.25
N GLN A 288 10.02 -16.95 -16.17
CA GLN A 288 11.25 -16.16 -16.29
C GLN A 288 11.39 -15.15 -15.15
N MET A 289 10.33 -14.92 -14.37
CA MET A 289 10.30 -14.03 -13.20
C MET A 289 9.83 -14.76 -11.93
N ALA A 290 9.95 -16.08 -11.87
CA ALA A 290 9.58 -16.87 -10.69
C ALA A 290 10.61 -16.72 -9.55
N SER A 291 10.26 -17.18 -8.34
CA SER A 291 11.14 -17.15 -7.16
C SER A 291 12.59 -17.54 -7.44
N TRP A 292 12.82 -18.68 -8.08
CA TRP A 292 14.18 -19.20 -8.31
C TRP A 292 15.06 -18.29 -9.17
N VAL A 293 14.48 -17.42 -10.00
CA VAL A 293 15.23 -16.40 -10.75
C VAL A 293 15.67 -15.28 -9.82
N TRP A 294 14.76 -14.81 -8.96
CA TRP A 294 15.05 -13.76 -7.98
C TRP A 294 16.03 -14.21 -6.90
N GLY A 295 15.85 -15.42 -6.37
CA GLY A 295 16.76 -16.02 -5.41
C GLY A 295 18.21 -16.11 -5.87
N GLN A 296 18.46 -16.23 -7.19
CA GLN A 296 19.81 -16.19 -7.77
C GLN A 296 20.38 -14.77 -7.89
N LYS A 297 19.53 -13.75 -7.96
CA LYS A 297 19.93 -12.34 -8.06
C LYS A 297 20.13 -11.69 -6.69
N PHE A 298 19.43 -12.15 -5.66
CA PHE A 298 19.52 -11.61 -4.32
C PHE A 298 20.87 -11.88 -3.65
N THR A 299 21.44 -10.85 -3.03
CA THR A 299 22.84 -10.85 -2.56
C THR A 299 23.00 -10.88 -1.04
N GLN A 300 21.92 -10.96 -0.25
CA GLN A 300 22.03 -10.89 1.22
C GLN A 300 22.80 -12.07 1.80
N GLY A 301 22.49 -13.29 1.33
CA GLY A 301 23.05 -14.55 1.85
C GLY A 301 22.68 -14.91 3.30
N ILE A 302 21.99 -14.02 4.03
CA ILE A 302 21.64 -14.16 5.46
C ILE A 302 20.30 -13.47 5.75
N PRO A 303 19.65 -13.75 6.89
CA PRO A 303 18.40 -13.11 7.27
C PRO A 303 18.51 -11.57 7.30
N ASP A 304 17.53 -10.92 6.70
CA ASP A 304 17.52 -9.48 6.47
C ASP A 304 16.11 -8.89 6.69
N GLY A 305 15.95 -8.15 7.79
CA GLY A 305 14.67 -7.60 8.23
C GLY A 305 14.67 -6.08 8.23
N CYS A 306 13.52 -5.48 7.93
CA CYS A 306 13.35 -4.02 7.95
C CYS A 306 13.40 -3.39 9.35
N TRP A 307 13.49 -4.17 10.42
CA TRP A 307 13.60 -3.72 11.81
C TRP A 307 14.31 -4.78 12.67
N PHE A 308 14.94 -4.33 13.75
CA PHE A 308 15.60 -5.21 14.73
C PHE A 308 14.67 -6.33 15.22
N GLY A 309 15.21 -7.55 15.23
CA GLY A 309 14.48 -8.74 15.70
C GLY A 309 13.49 -9.32 14.69
N CYS A 310 13.28 -8.72 13.50
CA CYS A 310 12.32 -9.26 12.54
C CYS A 310 12.82 -10.56 11.87
N THR A 311 12.37 -11.72 12.37
CA THR A 311 12.76 -13.04 11.84
C THR A 311 12.05 -13.46 10.56
N MET A 312 10.99 -12.74 10.14
CA MET A 312 10.41 -12.93 8.80
C MET A 312 11.43 -12.67 7.70
N ALA A 313 12.35 -11.72 7.94
CA ALA A 313 13.53 -11.51 7.10
C ALA A 313 13.22 -11.37 5.59
N CYS A 314 12.10 -10.72 5.25
CA CYS A 314 11.61 -10.64 3.88
C CYS A 314 12.32 -9.60 3.02
N ALA A 315 13.16 -8.72 3.60
CA ALA A 315 13.84 -7.70 2.82
C ALA A 315 14.86 -8.37 1.88
N LYS A 316 14.84 -7.94 0.62
CA LYS A 316 15.75 -8.38 -0.44
C LYS A 316 16.39 -7.18 -1.12
N ALA A 317 17.50 -7.42 -1.78
CA ALA A 317 18.31 -6.44 -2.45
C ALA A 317 19.22 -7.13 -3.48
N ILE A 318 19.63 -6.38 -4.50
CA ILE A 318 20.57 -6.80 -5.53
C ILE A 318 21.71 -5.79 -5.52
N ASP A 319 22.92 -6.26 -5.22
CA ASP A 319 24.11 -5.41 -5.16
C ASP A 319 24.84 -5.37 -6.50
N GLY A 320 25.38 -4.19 -6.86
CA GLY A 320 26.23 -4.02 -8.03
C GLY A 320 25.50 -4.10 -9.37
N PHE A 321 24.18 -3.89 -9.38
CA PHE A 321 23.39 -3.82 -10.60
C PHE A 321 23.81 -2.60 -11.42
N GLU A 322 24.18 -2.80 -12.68
CA GLU A 322 24.65 -1.72 -13.55
C GLU A 322 23.51 -1.17 -14.40
N LEU A 323 23.15 0.09 -14.17
CA LEU A 323 22.04 0.76 -14.87
C LEU A 323 22.35 0.97 -16.36
N LYS A 324 21.36 0.75 -17.23
CA LYS A 324 21.53 0.81 -18.70
C LYS A 324 20.91 2.06 -19.32
N THR A 325 20.03 2.72 -18.60
CA THR A 325 19.22 3.86 -19.03
C THR A 325 19.30 5.01 -18.04
N GLY A 326 18.65 6.13 -18.37
CA GLY A 326 18.49 7.27 -17.48
C GLY A 326 19.77 8.05 -17.12
N PRO A 327 19.66 9.01 -16.19
CA PRO A 327 20.76 9.88 -15.78
C PRO A 327 21.90 9.14 -15.05
N TYR A 328 21.63 7.95 -14.50
CA TYR A 328 22.62 7.15 -13.77
C TYR A 328 23.15 5.98 -14.60
N LYS A 329 22.99 6.01 -15.93
CA LYS A 329 23.49 4.97 -16.83
C LYS A 329 24.98 4.70 -16.58
N GLY A 330 25.32 3.42 -16.43
CA GLY A 330 26.68 2.94 -16.16
C GLY A 330 27.05 2.93 -14.67
N HIS A 331 26.22 3.50 -13.79
CA HIS A 331 26.45 3.41 -12.35
C HIS A 331 26.09 2.01 -11.85
N LYS A 332 26.85 1.54 -10.86
CA LYS A 332 26.55 0.31 -10.12
C LYS A 332 25.86 0.67 -8.81
N VAL A 333 24.66 0.15 -8.62
CA VAL A 333 23.78 0.53 -7.50
C VAL A 333 23.34 -0.69 -6.70
N ILE A 334 22.84 -0.42 -5.50
CA ILE A 334 22.08 -1.37 -4.71
C ILE A 334 20.59 -1.14 -5.04
N VAL A 335 19.89 -2.20 -5.40
CA VAL A 335 18.44 -2.15 -5.68
C VAL A 335 17.71 -2.90 -4.60
N ASP A 336 16.81 -2.24 -3.86
CA ASP A 336 15.94 -2.87 -2.87
C ASP A 336 14.77 -3.61 -3.53
N GLY A 337 14.53 -4.86 -3.11
CA GLY A 337 13.55 -5.75 -3.74
C GLY A 337 14.08 -6.44 -5.01
N PRO A 338 13.24 -6.69 -6.02
CA PRO A 338 11.84 -6.27 -6.11
C PRO A 338 10.90 -7.08 -5.20
N GLU A 339 9.82 -6.45 -4.74
CA GLU A 339 8.69 -7.14 -4.10
C GLU A 339 7.74 -7.70 -5.19
N TYR A 340 6.87 -8.67 -4.84
CA TYR A 340 5.90 -9.29 -5.76
C TYR A 340 5.12 -8.27 -6.59
N GLU A 341 4.57 -7.26 -5.92
CA GLU A 341 3.76 -6.22 -6.53
C GLU A 341 4.53 -5.43 -7.60
N THR A 342 5.82 -5.19 -7.36
CA THR A 342 6.68 -4.57 -8.38
C THR A 342 6.89 -5.52 -9.55
N VAL A 343 7.27 -6.77 -9.30
CA VAL A 343 7.50 -7.77 -10.36
C VAL A 343 6.27 -7.95 -11.24
N ALA A 344 5.10 -8.13 -10.63
CA ALA A 344 3.86 -8.30 -11.37
C ALA A 344 3.41 -6.99 -12.06
N GLY A 345 3.62 -5.84 -11.44
CA GLY A 345 3.14 -4.56 -11.95
C GLY A 345 3.94 -4.04 -13.14
N VAL A 346 5.25 -3.90 -12.98
CA VAL A 346 6.11 -3.38 -14.07
C VAL A 346 6.60 -4.49 -15.01
N GLY A 347 6.47 -5.74 -14.59
CA GLY A 347 6.74 -6.92 -15.41
C GLY A 347 5.48 -7.41 -16.12
N SER A 348 4.85 -8.46 -15.58
CA SER A 348 3.83 -9.24 -16.30
C SER A 348 2.61 -8.41 -16.72
N CYS A 349 2.15 -7.48 -15.90
CA CYS A 349 1.02 -6.62 -16.21
C CYS A 349 1.32 -5.72 -17.42
N CYS A 350 2.57 -5.32 -17.62
CA CYS A 350 3.06 -4.60 -18.80
C CYS A 350 3.52 -5.54 -19.95
N GLY A 351 3.39 -6.86 -19.80
CA GLY A 351 3.90 -7.86 -20.76
C GLY A 351 5.43 -7.97 -20.80
N ILE A 352 6.12 -7.44 -19.80
CA ILE A 352 7.59 -7.45 -19.68
C ILE A 352 7.99 -8.66 -18.83
N PHE A 353 8.81 -9.56 -19.39
CA PHE A 353 9.28 -10.78 -18.73
C PHE A 353 10.80 -10.81 -18.55
N ASP A 354 11.47 -9.67 -18.76
CA ASP A 354 12.90 -9.50 -18.53
C ASP A 354 13.15 -9.08 -17.07
N PRO A 355 13.79 -9.94 -16.25
CA PRO A 355 14.09 -9.61 -14.87
C PRO A 355 14.99 -8.38 -14.70
N ASP A 356 15.94 -8.13 -15.60
CA ASP A 356 16.86 -6.99 -15.47
C ASP A 356 16.14 -5.67 -15.76
N ALA A 357 15.21 -5.66 -16.71
CA ALA A 357 14.32 -4.52 -16.93
C ALA A 357 13.47 -4.22 -15.70
N VAL A 358 12.92 -5.25 -15.03
CA VAL A 358 12.14 -5.10 -13.78
C VAL A 358 13.00 -4.52 -12.66
N VAL A 359 14.25 -4.97 -12.51
CA VAL A 359 15.20 -4.43 -11.52
C VAL A 359 15.50 -2.96 -11.79
N GLU A 360 15.75 -2.59 -13.05
CA GLU A 360 16.04 -1.21 -13.43
C GLU A 360 14.84 -0.29 -13.23
N ILE A 361 13.63 -0.72 -13.62
CA ILE A 361 12.41 0.04 -13.37
C ILE A 361 12.18 0.21 -11.86
N ASN A 362 12.36 -0.85 -11.07
CA ASN A 362 12.23 -0.79 -9.61
C ASN A 362 13.20 0.23 -9.00
N PHE A 363 14.46 0.21 -9.41
CA PHE A 363 15.45 1.20 -8.98
C PHE A 363 15.01 2.63 -9.30
N TYR A 364 14.55 2.88 -10.53
CA TYR A 364 14.14 4.22 -10.95
C TYR A 364 12.84 4.67 -10.29
N CYS A 365 11.91 3.77 -9.97
CA CYS A 365 10.74 4.08 -9.15
C CYS A 365 11.16 4.54 -7.75
N ASP A 366 12.06 3.83 -7.08
CA ASP A 366 12.57 4.24 -5.77
C ASP A 366 13.40 5.53 -5.84
N THR A 367 14.15 5.73 -6.92
CA THR A 367 14.99 6.91 -7.14
C THR A 367 14.17 8.17 -7.37
N TYR A 368 13.18 8.10 -8.26
CA TYR A 368 12.32 9.24 -8.59
C TYR A 368 11.13 9.38 -7.64
N GLY A 369 10.94 8.45 -6.71
CA GLY A 369 9.86 8.47 -5.74
C GLY A 369 8.50 8.19 -6.37
N VAL A 370 8.35 7.12 -7.17
CA VAL A 370 7.14 6.74 -7.90
C VAL A 370 6.60 5.40 -7.41
N ASP A 371 5.30 5.30 -7.11
CA ASP A 371 4.64 4.03 -6.75
C ASP A 371 4.76 2.99 -7.88
N THR A 372 5.45 1.87 -7.64
CA THR A 372 5.64 0.81 -8.64
C THR A 372 4.33 0.16 -9.07
N ILE A 373 3.34 0.05 -8.17
CA ILE A 373 2.04 -0.53 -8.49
C ILE A 373 1.30 0.40 -9.44
N SER A 374 1.17 1.67 -9.07
CA SER A 374 0.44 2.64 -9.88
C SER A 374 1.14 2.87 -11.21
N PHE A 375 2.48 2.97 -11.22
CA PHE A 375 3.27 3.06 -12.46
C PHE A 375 3.10 1.84 -13.38
N GLY A 376 3.15 0.63 -12.83
CA GLY A 376 2.93 -0.59 -13.62
C GLY A 376 1.52 -0.63 -14.21
N THR A 377 0.49 -0.44 -13.39
CA THR A 377 -0.90 -0.51 -13.82
C THR A 377 -1.26 0.61 -14.81
N LEU A 378 -0.77 1.84 -14.61
CA LEU A 378 -1.02 2.95 -15.54
C LEU A 378 -0.29 2.75 -16.87
N THR A 379 0.93 2.20 -16.84
CA THR A 379 1.70 1.92 -18.06
C THR A 379 1.04 0.80 -18.86
N ALA A 380 0.58 -0.26 -18.19
CA ALA A 380 -0.18 -1.32 -18.82
C ALA A 380 -1.48 -0.80 -19.47
N PHE A 381 -2.21 0.10 -18.80
CA PHE A 381 -3.37 0.76 -19.37
C PHE A 381 -3.03 1.58 -20.62
N ALA A 382 -1.95 2.38 -20.58
CA ALA A 382 -1.49 3.14 -21.74
C ALA A 382 -1.07 2.21 -22.89
N MET A 383 -0.46 1.07 -22.58
CA MET A 383 -0.11 0.06 -23.58
C MET A 383 -1.34 -0.55 -24.26
N GLU A 384 -2.37 -0.90 -23.49
CA GLU A 384 -3.63 -1.39 -24.07
C GLU A 384 -4.33 -0.32 -24.90
N CYS A 385 -4.32 0.95 -24.46
CA CYS A 385 -4.85 2.06 -25.24
C CYS A 385 -4.11 2.23 -26.57
N PHE A 386 -2.79 2.08 -26.58
CA PHE A 386 -1.97 2.17 -27.78
C PHE A 386 -2.26 1.02 -28.76
N GLU A 387 -2.33 -0.22 -28.28
CA GLU A 387 -2.66 -1.38 -29.12
C GLU A 387 -4.08 -1.31 -29.70
N ASN A 388 -5.02 -0.72 -28.96
CA ASN A 388 -6.39 -0.46 -29.43
C ASN A 388 -6.54 0.86 -30.20
N LYS A 389 -5.43 1.55 -30.52
CA LYS A 389 -5.41 2.80 -31.32
C LYS A 389 -6.20 3.96 -30.71
N LEU A 390 -6.36 3.97 -29.39
CA LEU A 390 -6.91 5.11 -28.64
C LEU A 390 -5.89 6.25 -28.49
N ILE A 391 -4.61 5.89 -28.53
CA ILE A 391 -3.45 6.78 -28.61
C ILE A 391 -2.46 6.19 -29.62
N THR A 392 -1.58 7.01 -30.17
CA THR A 392 -0.53 6.58 -31.12
C THR A 392 0.83 7.17 -30.75
N GLU A 393 1.88 6.85 -31.53
CA GLU A 393 3.21 7.46 -31.35
C GLU A 393 3.17 8.99 -31.38
N LYS A 394 2.19 9.59 -32.05
CA LYS A 394 2.01 11.04 -32.08
C LYS A 394 1.66 11.58 -30.69
N GLU A 395 0.65 11.01 -30.04
CA GLU A 395 0.18 11.45 -28.73
C GLU A 395 1.18 11.13 -27.61
N THR A 396 1.95 10.04 -27.75
CA THR A 396 2.94 9.61 -26.78
C THR A 396 4.31 10.28 -26.95
N GLY A 397 4.49 11.17 -27.93
CA GLY A 397 5.77 11.82 -28.19
C GLY A 397 6.85 10.88 -28.74
N GLY A 398 6.44 9.85 -29.49
CA GLY A 398 7.31 8.86 -30.12
C GLY A 398 7.47 7.56 -29.34
N LEU A 399 6.89 7.43 -28.15
CA LEU A 399 6.95 6.19 -27.36
C LEU A 399 6.03 5.13 -27.97
N LYS A 400 6.62 3.98 -28.33
CA LYS A 400 5.88 2.80 -28.80
C LYS A 400 5.42 1.96 -27.61
N LEU A 401 4.31 2.35 -27.01
CA LEU A 401 3.75 1.70 -25.83
C LEU A 401 3.00 0.40 -26.22
N ASN A 402 3.68 -0.58 -26.78
CA ASN A 402 3.14 -1.94 -26.94
C ASN A 402 3.49 -2.79 -25.71
N PHE A 403 2.69 -3.82 -25.41
CA PHE A 403 3.04 -4.75 -24.33
C PHE A 403 4.43 -5.37 -24.57
N GLY A 404 5.24 -5.42 -23.52
CA GLY A 404 6.60 -5.94 -23.55
C GLY A 404 7.69 -4.93 -23.94
N ASN A 405 7.32 -3.70 -24.34
CA ASN A 405 8.32 -2.67 -24.65
C ASN A 405 8.85 -1.98 -23.37
N HIS A 406 9.84 -2.61 -22.74
CA HIS A 406 10.45 -2.09 -21.52
C HIS A 406 11.28 -0.81 -21.75
N GLU A 407 11.86 -0.61 -22.93
CA GLU A 407 12.60 0.62 -23.25
C GLU A 407 11.66 1.85 -23.23
N ALA A 408 10.47 1.72 -23.83
CA ALA A 408 9.46 2.78 -23.78
C ALA A 408 8.91 2.99 -22.36
N SER A 409 8.80 1.94 -21.55
CA SER A 409 8.40 2.02 -20.13
C SER A 409 9.45 2.78 -19.29
N LEU A 410 10.73 2.44 -19.43
CA LEU A 410 11.82 3.15 -18.75
C LEU A 410 11.90 4.61 -19.17
N GLU A 411 11.80 4.90 -20.47
CA GLU A 411 11.79 6.29 -20.94
C GLU A 411 10.56 7.06 -20.43
N LEU A 412 9.38 6.43 -20.37
CA LEU A 412 8.20 7.04 -19.76
C LEU A 412 8.46 7.41 -18.28
N LEU A 413 9.08 6.51 -17.52
CA LEU A 413 9.47 6.77 -16.13
C LEU A 413 10.50 7.91 -16.02
N HIS A 414 11.48 7.97 -16.92
CA HIS A 414 12.43 9.08 -16.96
C HIS A 414 11.75 10.42 -17.32
N GLN A 415 10.77 10.43 -18.23
CA GLN A 415 9.98 11.62 -18.52
C GLN A 415 9.19 12.11 -17.30
N MET A 416 8.71 11.20 -16.44
CA MET A 416 8.10 11.57 -15.16
C MET A 416 9.11 12.26 -14.24
N GLY A 417 10.32 11.70 -14.10
CA GLY A 417 11.41 12.31 -13.32
C GLY A 417 11.81 13.70 -13.83
N ARG A 418 11.86 13.89 -15.15
CA ARG A 418 12.19 15.19 -15.78
C ARG A 418 11.02 16.17 -15.88
N GLY A 419 9.79 15.75 -15.60
CA GLY A 419 8.61 16.60 -15.73
C GLY A 419 8.29 17.00 -17.17
N GLU A 420 8.47 16.10 -18.13
CA GLU A 420 8.29 16.39 -19.55
C GLU A 420 7.47 15.36 -20.32
N GLY A 421 7.25 15.63 -21.60
CA GLY A 421 6.64 14.69 -22.56
C GLY A 421 5.31 14.09 -22.12
N PHE A 422 5.13 12.81 -22.45
CA PHE A 422 3.97 12.01 -22.08
C PHE A 422 3.99 11.63 -20.60
N GLY A 423 5.17 11.64 -19.95
CA GLY A 423 5.33 11.43 -18.52
C GLY A 423 4.45 12.35 -17.66
N LYS A 424 4.28 13.61 -18.06
CA LYS A 424 3.37 14.56 -17.39
C LYS A 424 1.88 14.21 -17.47
N ILE A 425 1.49 13.43 -18.47
CA ILE A 425 0.10 12.99 -18.65
C ILE A 425 -0.09 11.67 -17.91
N ALA A 426 0.81 10.71 -18.16
CA ALA A 426 0.76 9.39 -17.56
C ALA A 426 0.90 9.43 -16.02
N GLY A 427 1.78 10.29 -15.50
CA GLY A 427 2.03 10.46 -14.08
C GLY A 427 0.85 11.02 -13.28
N LEU A 428 -0.25 11.40 -13.94
CA LEU A 428 -1.49 11.81 -13.28
C LEU A 428 -2.39 10.62 -12.88
N GLY A 429 -2.02 9.39 -13.27
CA GLY A 429 -2.76 8.16 -12.98
C GLY A 429 -3.88 7.85 -13.97
N VAL A 430 -4.40 6.62 -13.93
CA VAL A 430 -5.38 6.08 -14.89
C VAL A 430 -6.63 6.93 -14.98
N ARG A 431 -7.17 7.37 -13.84
CA ARG A 431 -8.37 8.22 -13.81
C ARG A 431 -8.20 9.49 -14.64
N LYS A 432 -7.06 10.17 -14.49
CA LYS A 432 -6.76 11.42 -15.21
C LYS A 432 -6.40 11.16 -16.67
N MET A 433 -5.70 10.07 -16.96
CA MET A 433 -5.47 9.66 -18.36
C MET A 433 -6.78 9.41 -19.12
N LYS A 434 -7.75 8.69 -18.52
CA LYS A 434 -9.07 8.46 -19.15
C LYS A 434 -9.75 9.77 -19.54
N GLN A 435 -9.76 10.75 -18.62
CA GLN A 435 -10.32 12.09 -18.87
C GLN A 435 -9.55 12.80 -19.99
N TYR A 436 -8.22 12.84 -19.88
CA TYR A 436 -7.36 13.54 -20.83
C TYR A 436 -7.48 12.95 -22.25
N PHE A 437 -7.43 11.62 -22.40
CA PHE A 437 -7.52 10.95 -23.70
C PHE A 437 -8.90 11.14 -24.34
N ALA A 438 -9.98 11.11 -23.56
CA ALA A 438 -11.32 11.37 -24.08
C ALA A 438 -11.44 12.82 -24.60
N GLU A 439 -10.96 13.79 -23.83
CA GLU A 439 -11.06 15.22 -24.16
C GLU A 439 -10.14 15.63 -25.31
N HIS A 440 -8.90 15.14 -25.35
CA HIS A 440 -7.86 15.63 -26.25
C HIS A 440 -7.60 14.70 -27.44
N PHE A 441 -7.79 13.38 -27.27
CA PHE A 441 -7.49 12.38 -28.29
C PHE A 441 -8.74 11.70 -28.85
N LYS A 442 -9.94 12.04 -28.33
CA LYS A 442 -11.23 11.48 -28.73
C LYS A 442 -11.29 9.96 -28.56
N ALA A 443 -10.55 9.43 -27.59
CA ALA A 443 -10.58 8.02 -27.21
C ALA A 443 -11.95 7.65 -26.61
N ASP A 444 -12.44 6.43 -26.87
CA ASP A 444 -13.74 5.96 -26.36
C ASP A 444 -13.74 5.89 -24.82
N PRO A 445 -14.50 6.78 -24.13
CA PRO A 445 -14.52 6.81 -22.68
C PRO A 445 -15.14 5.55 -22.06
N LYS A 446 -16.05 4.87 -22.77
CA LYS A 446 -16.71 3.67 -22.26
C LYS A 446 -15.74 2.49 -22.24
N PHE A 447 -15.03 2.28 -23.35
CA PHE A 447 -14.01 1.24 -23.41
C PHE A 447 -12.88 1.52 -22.40
N MET A 448 -12.39 2.77 -22.32
CA MET A 448 -11.40 3.15 -21.32
C MET A 448 -11.86 2.94 -19.87
N GLN A 449 -13.15 3.17 -19.56
CA GLN A 449 -13.70 2.89 -18.24
C GLN A 449 -13.71 1.39 -17.91
N ASP A 450 -13.95 0.54 -18.91
CA ASP A 450 -13.97 -0.90 -18.71
C ASP A 450 -12.58 -1.49 -18.47
N ILE A 451 -11.55 -0.98 -19.17
CA ILE A 451 -10.17 -1.52 -19.13
C ILE A 451 -9.26 -0.80 -18.12
N GLY A 452 -9.61 0.43 -17.72
CA GLY A 452 -8.81 1.23 -16.80
C GLY A 452 -8.90 0.69 -15.39
N MET A 453 -7.91 -0.12 -14.98
CA MET A 453 -7.84 -0.81 -13.70
C MET A 453 -7.56 0.16 -12.52
N GLU A 454 -8.51 1.05 -12.25
CA GLU A 454 -8.57 1.94 -11.09
C GLU A 454 -9.99 1.97 -10.51
N CYS A 455 -10.09 2.14 -9.19
CA CYS A 455 -11.35 2.44 -8.52
C CYS A 455 -11.06 3.47 -7.41
N LYS A 456 -11.97 4.42 -7.17
CA LYS A 456 -11.74 5.57 -6.27
C LYS A 456 -10.49 6.40 -6.61
N GLY A 457 -9.88 6.21 -7.78
CA GLY A 457 -8.76 6.99 -8.29
C GLY A 457 -7.44 6.29 -8.14
N LEU A 458 -7.40 5.24 -7.31
CA LEU A 458 -6.23 4.45 -7.04
C LEU A 458 -6.21 3.24 -7.98
N GLU A 459 -5.05 2.96 -8.57
CA GLU A 459 -4.83 1.79 -9.42
C GLU A 459 -4.98 0.48 -8.65
N TYR A 460 -5.38 -0.59 -9.33
CA TYR A 460 -5.42 -1.92 -8.72
C TYR A 460 -4.00 -2.44 -8.43
N SER A 461 -3.83 -3.09 -7.28
CA SER A 461 -2.65 -3.93 -7.01
C SER A 461 -2.74 -5.28 -7.72
N GLN A 462 -1.65 -6.04 -7.72
CA GLN A 462 -1.39 -7.02 -8.76
C GLN A 462 -2.02 -8.40 -8.54
N TYR A 463 -3.34 -8.47 -8.43
CA TYR A 463 -4.09 -9.73 -8.38
C TYR A 463 -5.32 -9.67 -9.29
N VAL A 464 -5.48 -10.64 -10.19
CA VAL A 464 -6.66 -10.74 -11.06
C VAL A 464 -7.89 -11.16 -10.24
N SER A 465 -8.86 -10.25 -10.13
CA SER A 465 -10.07 -10.47 -9.32
C SER A 465 -11.26 -11.05 -10.08
N LYS A 466 -11.20 -11.19 -11.41
CA LYS A 466 -12.34 -11.65 -12.25
C LYS A 466 -13.02 -12.91 -11.73
N GLU A 467 -12.24 -13.82 -11.14
CA GLU A 467 -12.73 -15.13 -10.71
C GLU A 467 -13.01 -15.23 -9.20
N SER A 468 -12.64 -14.22 -8.41
CA SER A 468 -12.84 -14.18 -6.97
C SER A 468 -13.81 -13.09 -6.58
N LEU A 469 -15.05 -13.47 -6.25
CA LEU A 469 -16.05 -12.52 -5.76
C LEU A 469 -15.57 -11.84 -4.46
N ALA A 470 -14.82 -12.55 -3.62
CA ALA A 470 -14.21 -11.96 -2.43
C ALA A 470 -13.19 -10.87 -2.80
N GLN A 471 -12.26 -11.12 -3.73
CA GLN A 471 -11.26 -10.13 -4.10
C GLN A 471 -11.85 -8.96 -4.90
N GLN A 472 -12.96 -9.16 -5.63
CA GLN A 472 -13.71 -8.05 -6.26
C GLN A 472 -14.16 -7.04 -5.22
N GLY A 473 -14.84 -7.51 -4.16
CA GLY A 473 -15.19 -6.68 -3.01
C GLY A 473 -13.96 -6.18 -2.24
N GLY A 474 -12.90 -6.99 -2.16
CA GLY A 474 -11.64 -6.68 -1.48
C GLY A 474 -10.87 -5.54 -2.14
N TYR A 475 -11.23 -5.17 -3.35
CA TYR A 475 -10.72 -3.99 -4.03
C TYR A 475 -11.70 -2.83 -4.05
N ALA A 476 -12.95 -3.09 -4.44
CA ALA A 476 -13.88 -2.00 -4.68
C ALA A 476 -14.61 -1.54 -3.40
N LEU A 477 -14.61 -2.30 -2.30
CA LEU A 477 -15.27 -1.92 -1.03
C LEU A 477 -14.31 -1.46 0.08
N THR A 478 -13.00 -1.41 -0.20
CA THR A 478 -11.99 -0.83 0.70
C THR A 478 -12.10 0.68 0.74
N ASN A 479 -11.71 1.29 1.86
CA ASN A 479 -11.94 2.73 2.06
C ASN A 479 -11.01 3.59 1.22
N LYS A 480 -9.76 3.19 1.01
CA LYS A 480 -8.77 3.99 0.27
C LYS A 480 -8.72 3.73 -1.24
N GLY A 481 -9.46 2.72 -1.72
CA GLY A 481 -9.35 2.22 -3.09
C GLY A 481 -8.66 0.85 -3.17
N PRO A 482 -8.47 0.32 -4.39
CA PRO A 482 -8.09 -1.06 -4.64
C PRO A 482 -6.62 -1.34 -4.27
N GLN A 483 -6.41 -1.65 -3.00
CA GLN A 483 -5.14 -2.12 -2.46
C GLN A 483 -5.37 -3.42 -1.69
N HIS A 484 -4.60 -4.46 -2.02
CA HIS A 484 -4.70 -5.76 -1.37
C HIS A 484 -4.31 -5.71 0.12
N ASP A 485 -3.60 -4.69 0.56
CA ASP A 485 -3.14 -4.59 1.94
C ASP A 485 -4.29 -4.44 2.96
N GLU A 486 -5.44 -3.91 2.54
CA GLU A 486 -6.68 -3.84 3.33
C GLU A 486 -7.47 -5.15 3.23
N ALA A 487 -7.50 -5.79 2.06
CA ALA A 487 -8.21 -7.05 1.88
C ALA A 487 -7.50 -7.93 0.83
N TRP A 488 -6.62 -8.80 1.33
CA TRP A 488 -5.99 -9.84 0.51
C TRP A 488 -6.74 -11.15 0.76
N LEU A 489 -7.79 -11.37 -0.02
CA LEU A 489 -8.68 -12.53 0.11
C LEU A 489 -8.46 -13.54 -1.02
N ILE A 490 -7.71 -13.16 -2.05
CA ILE A 490 -7.54 -13.96 -3.26
C ILE A 490 -6.99 -15.36 -2.97
N PHE A 491 -6.00 -15.47 -2.08
CA PHE A 491 -5.39 -16.76 -1.73
C PHE A 491 -6.40 -17.65 -0.99
N MET A 492 -7.16 -17.07 -0.08
CA MET A 492 -8.17 -17.78 0.70
C MET A 492 -9.34 -18.26 -0.15
N ASP A 493 -9.76 -17.48 -1.15
CA ASP A 493 -10.87 -17.82 -2.04
C ASP A 493 -10.43 -18.81 -3.12
N MET A 494 -9.34 -18.50 -3.84
CA MET A 494 -8.98 -19.18 -5.08
C MET A 494 -7.95 -20.28 -4.94
N VAL A 495 -7.07 -20.20 -3.93
CA VAL A 495 -5.97 -21.16 -3.75
C VAL A 495 -6.34 -22.19 -2.67
N ASN A 496 -6.70 -21.72 -1.48
CA ASN A 496 -7.00 -22.61 -0.34
C ASN A 496 -8.48 -22.98 -0.22
N ASN A 497 -9.38 -22.26 -0.90
CA ASN A 497 -10.83 -22.43 -0.82
C ASN A 497 -11.38 -22.44 0.63
N HIS A 498 -10.83 -21.58 1.49
CA HIS A 498 -11.21 -21.44 2.90
C HIS A 498 -12.55 -20.69 3.11
N ILE A 499 -13.04 -19.99 2.08
CA ILE A 499 -14.30 -19.21 2.13
C ILE A 499 -15.25 -19.58 0.98
N PRO A 500 -15.73 -20.84 0.91
CA PRO A 500 -16.36 -21.39 -0.29
C PRO A 500 -17.73 -20.74 -0.59
N THR A 501 -18.52 -20.39 0.42
CA THR A 501 -19.89 -19.88 0.23
C THR A 501 -19.94 -18.37 0.03
N PHE A 502 -21.06 -17.88 -0.51
CA PHE A 502 -21.31 -16.44 -0.64
C PHE A 502 -21.29 -15.73 0.72
N GLU A 503 -21.88 -16.34 1.74
CA GLU A 503 -21.92 -15.81 3.11
C GLU A 503 -20.52 -15.74 3.72
N ASN A 504 -19.67 -16.75 3.49
CA ASN A 504 -18.28 -16.71 3.96
C ASN A 504 -17.49 -15.58 3.29
N LYS A 505 -17.71 -15.34 1.99
CA LYS A 505 -17.08 -14.24 1.25
C LYS A 505 -17.53 -12.87 1.76
N ALA A 506 -18.83 -12.71 2.03
CA ALA A 506 -19.37 -11.48 2.60
C ALA A 506 -18.83 -11.22 4.02
N GLU A 507 -18.73 -12.26 4.87
CA GLU A 507 -18.12 -12.12 6.21
C GLU A 507 -16.62 -11.83 6.13
N ALA A 508 -15.89 -12.45 5.20
CA ALA A 508 -14.48 -12.16 4.97
C ALA A 508 -14.25 -10.67 4.62
N LEU A 509 -15.15 -10.08 3.83
CA LEU A 509 -15.14 -8.65 3.49
C LEU A 509 -15.57 -7.72 4.62
N HIS A 510 -16.02 -8.28 5.75
CA HIS A 510 -16.18 -7.56 6.99
C HIS A 510 -14.95 -7.75 7.89
N TYR A 511 -14.60 -8.99 8.24
CA TYR A 511 -13.56 -9.27 9.24
C TYR A 511 -12.15 -8.84 8.80
N PHE A 512 -11.69 -9.24 7.61
CA PHE A 512 -10.28 -9.06 7.22
C PHE A 512 -9.88 -7.59 6.98
N PRO A 513 -10.72 -6.73 6.39
CA PRO A 513 -10.44 -5.28 6.35
C PRO A 513 -10.25 -4.67 7.74
N LEU A 514 -11.04 -5.09 8.72
CA LEU A 514 -10.92 -4.63 10.10
C LEU A 514 -9.64 -5.17 10.75
N PHE A 515 -9.37 -6.46 10.63
CA PHE A 515 -8.17 -7.06 11.20
C PHE A 515 -6.89 -6.47 10.58
N ARG A 516 -6.84 -6.31 9.25
CA ARG A 516 -5.70 -5.70 8.55
C ARG A 516 -5.53 -4.21 8.91
N THR A 517 -6.63 -3.50 9.17
CA THR A 517 -6.58 -2.12 9.71
C THR A 517 -5.94 -2.09 11.09
N TRP A 518 -6.19 -3.09 11.94
CA TRP A 518 -5.63 -3.13 13.30
C TRP A 518 -4.09 -3.13 13.32
N PHE A 519 -3.43 -3.82 12.39
CA PHE A 519 -1.96 -3.73 12.24
C PHE A 519 -1.51 -2.29 12.00
N GLY A 520 -2.26 -1.55 11.19
CA GLY A 520 -1.97 -0.16 10.87
C GLY A 520 -2.20 0.82 12.03
N LEU A 521 -3.03 0.46 13.00
CA LEU A 521 -3.18 1.23 14.23
C LEU A 521 -2.02 1.04 15.19
N ASN A 522 -1.35 -0.12 15.12
CA ASN A 522 -0.41 -0.56 16.13
C ASN A 522 1.06 -0.51 15.71
N GLY A 523 1.37 -0.29 14.43
CA GLY A 523 2.75 -0.28 13.94
C GLY A 523 3.31 -1.65 13.62
N LEU A 524 2.46 -2.54 13.14
CA LEU A 524 2.82 -3.93 12.86
C LEU A 524 2.80 -4.24 11.36
N CYS A 525 3.72 -5.12 10.98
CA CYS A 525 3.72 -5.80 9.70
C CYS A 525 2.64 -6.89 9.72
N LYS A 526 1.98 -7.10 8.58
CA LYS A 526 0.94 -8.11 8.42
C LYS A 526 1.51 -9.50 8.09
N LEU A 527 2.70 -9.57 7.49
CA LEU A 527 3.28 -10.84 7.03
C LEU A 527 3.49 -11.90 8.14
N PRO A 528 3.96 -11.54 9.36
CA PRO A 528 4.09 -12.53 10.43
C PRO A 528 2.78 -13.20 10.86
N TRP A 529 1.61 -12.70 10.44
CA TRP A 529 0.32 -13.27 10.80
C TRP A 529 -0.02 -14.53 9.98
N ASN A 530 0.17 -14.50 8.67
CA ASN A 530 -0.40 -15.51 7.78
C ASN A 530 0.53 -15.99 6.65
N ASP A 531 1.72 -15.40 6.49
CA ASP A 531 2.71 -15.92 5.53
C ASP A 531 3.47 -17.12 6.10
N VAL A 532 3.56 -17.22 7.42
CA VAL A 532 4.00 -18.43 8.10
C VAL A 532 2.99 -18.75 9.18
N GLU A 533 2.41 -19.94 9.13
CA GLU A 533 1.35 -20.40 10.03
C GLU A 533 1.81 -21.63 10.85
N PRO A 534 1.18 -21.89 12.00
CA PRO A 534 1.35 -23.13 12.75
C PRO A 534 1.00 -24.35 11.88
N GLU A 535 1.76 -25.45 11.98
CA GLU A 535 1.52 -26.68 11.20
C GLU A 535 0.14 -27.30 11.48
N ASP A 536 -0.45 -27.03 12.65
CA ASP A 536 -1.79 -27.48 13.04
C ASP A 536 -2.91 -26.45 12.77
N ASN A 537 -2.62 -25.29 12.18
CA ASN A 537 -3.62 -24.28 11.83
C ASN A 537 -4.82 -24.86 11.02
N PRO A 538 -4.62 -25.77 10.03
CA PRO A 538 -5.73 -26.37 9.29
C PRO A 538 -6.72 -27.16 10.15
N LYS A 539 -6.35 -27.54 11.38
CA LYS A 539 -7.20 -28.28 12.32
C LYS A 539 -7.99 -27.36 13.26
N THR A 540 -7.76 -26.05 13.20
CA THR A 540 -8.46 -25.08 14.04
C THR A 540 -9.88 -24.81 13.52
N ALA A 541 -10.72 -24.19 14.35
CA ALA A 541 -12.10 -23.89 13.97
C ALA A 541 -12.22 -22.82 12.87
N GLU A 542 -11.25 -21.90 12.80
CA GLU A 542 -11.24 -20.78 11.84
C GLU A 542 -9.84 -20.64 11.22
N PRO A 543 -9.37 -21.60 10.41
CA PRO A 543 -8.00 -21.63 9.88
C PRO A 543 -7.67 -20.38 9.07
N ALA A 544 -8.67 -19.84 8.37
CA ALA A 544 -8.66 -18.56 7.68
C ALA A 544 -8.15 -17.36 8.52
N LYS A 545 -8.31 -17.41 9.84
CA LYS A 545 -7.94 -16.31 10.75
C LYS A 545 -6.60 -16.53 11.45
N VAL A 546 -6.05 -17.74 11.41
CA VAL A 546 -4.88 -18.16 12.20
C VAL A 546 -5.09 -17.86 13.70
N PRO A 547 -6.01 -18.57 14.39
CA PRO A 547 -6.52 -18.16 15.70
C PRO A 547 -5.47 -18.01 16.80
N GLU A 548 -4.36 -18.76 16.69
CA GLU A 548 -3.19 -18.62 17.56
C GLU A 548 -2.53 -17.24 17.39
N HIS A 549 -2.32 -16.81 16.15
CA HIS A 549 -1.66 -15.54 15.86
C HIS A 549 -2.53 -14.36 16.28
N VAL A 550 -3.85 -14.45 16.10
CA VAL A 550 -4.79 -13.46 16.66
C VAL A 550 -4.60 -13.34 18.18
N GLN A 551 -4.38 -14.44 18.89
CA GLN A 551 -4.09 -14.40 20.33
C GLN A 551 -2.72 -13.77 20.64
N ASN A 552 -1.70 -14.02 19.81
CA ASN A 552 -0.40 -13.38 19.96
C ASN A 552 -0.53 -11.85 19.90
N TYR A 553 -1.36 -11.31 19.02
CA TYR A 553 -1.59 -9.87 18.89
C TYR A 553 -2.33 -9.25 20.09
N VAL A 554 -3.30 -9.98 20.67
CA VAL A 554 -3.92 -9.59 21.96
C VAL A 554 -2.87 -9.50 23.05
N ASN A 555 -2.01 -10.53 23.19
CA ASN A 555 -0.93 -10.55 24.17
C ASN A 555 0.06 -9.40 23.96
N LEU A 556 0.38 -9.09 22.70
CA LEU A 556 1.29 -8.02 22.33
C LEU A 556 0.75 -6.65 22.76
N PHE A 557 -0.51 -6.37 22.43
CA PHE A 557 -1.15 -5.11 22.81
C PHE A 557 -1.26 -4.96 24.32
N ASN A 558 -1.72 -6.01 25.02
CA ASN A 558 -1.85 -6.01 26.47
C ASN A 558 -0.47 -5.86 27.14
N GLY A 559 0.56 -6.57 26.66
CA GLY A 559 1.92 -6.50 27.20
C GLY A 559 2.60 -5.15 26.97
N VAL A 560 2.32 -4.46 25.86
CA VAL A 560 2.86 -3.12 25.61
C VAL A 560 2.12 -2.04 26.37
N THR A 561 0.79 -2.11 26.45
CA THR A 561 -0.06 -1.00 26.92
C THR A 561 -0.56 -1.16 28.36
N GLY A 562 -0.52 -2.38 28.92
CA GLY A 562 -1.13 -2.72 30.21
C GLY A 562 -2.66 -2.81 30.17
N LYS A 563 -3.28 -2.61 28.99
CA LYS A 563 -4.73 -2.83 28.80
C LYS A 563 -5.04 -4.33 28.82
N LYS A 564 -6.32 -4.66 28.94
CA LYS A 564 -6.84 -6.03 28.94
C LYS A 564 -7.93 -6.17 27.87
N ILE A 565 -7.52 -6.21 26.61
CA ILE A 565 -8.43 -6.48 25.49
C ILE A 565 -8.51 -7.99 25.24
N ASP A 566 -9.59 -8.42 24.58
CA ASP A 566 -9.75 -9.73 23.98
C ASP A 566 -9.76 -9.63 22.43
N LYS A 567 -10.07 -10.74 21.76
CA LYS A 567 -10.11 -10.80 20.29
C LYS A 567 -11.23 -9.97 19.68
N ASP A 568 -12.33 -9.77 20.41
CA ASP A 568 -13.48 -9.03 19.92
C ASP A 568 -13.23 -7.53 20.03
N GLU A 569 -12.71 -7.06 21.17
CA GLU A 569 -12.30 -5.66 21.32
C GLU A 569 -11.15 -5.30 20.38
N LEU A 570 -10.24 -6.24 20.07
CA LEU A 570 -9.21 -6.05 19.04
C LEU A 570 -9.83 -5.64 17.69
N ILE A 571 -10.86 -6.36 17.23
CA ILE A 571 -11.56 -6.04 15.99
C ILE A 571 -12.38 -4.75 16.15
N ARG A 572 -13.04 -4.54 17.29
CA ARG A 572 -13.83 -3.33 17.55
C ARG A 572 -12.97 -2.07 17.51
N MET A 573 -11.74 -2.11 18.01
CA MET A 573 -10.77 -1.02 17.93
C MET A 573 -10.56 -0.55 16.49
N SER A 574 -10.35 -1.47 15.54
CA SER A 574 -10.19 -1.12 14.13
C SER A 574 -11.50 -0.82 13.42
N GLU A 575 -12.62 -1.41 13.85
CA GLU A 575 -13.95 -1.09 13.34
C GLU A 575 -14.33 0.38 13.54
N ARG A 576 -13.99 0.96 14.70
CA ARG A 576 -14.17 2.40 14.98
C ARG A 576 -13.44 3.23 13.93
N VAL A 577 -12.15 2.97 13.71
CA VAL A 577 -11.32 3.75 12.79
C VAL A 577 -11.73 3.53 11.32
N TYR A 578 -12.10 2.29 10.96
CA TYR A 578 -12.54 1.97 9.60
C TYR A 578 -13.85 2.68 9.24
N ASN A 579 -14.82 2.73 10.15
CA ASN A 579 -16.05 3.48 9.94
C ASN A 579 -15.83 4.99 9.98
N PHE A 580 -14.96 5.47 10.86
CA PHE A 580 -14.57 6.88 10.89
C PHE A 580 -13.99 7.34 9.55
N GLN A 581 -13.07 6.56 8.96
CA GLN A 581 -12.55 6.87 7.63
C GLN A 581 -13.63 6.81 6.54
N ARG A 582 -14.60 5.89 6.61
CA ARG A 582 -15.71 5.87 5.66
C ARG A 582 -16.51 7.17 5.71
N VAL A 583 -16.75 7.72 6.91
CA VAL A 583 -17.38 9.04 7.07
C VAL A 583 -16.44 10.18 6.64
N PHE A 584 -15.12 10.05 6.85
CA PHE A 584 -14.15 11.01 6.31
C PHE A 584 -14.18 11.04 4.78
N ASN A 585 -14.24 9.91 4.11
CA ASN A 585 -14.42 9.88 2.66
C ASN A 585 -15.70 10.63 2.26
N LEU A 586 -16.79 10.47 3.00
CA LEU A 586 -18.03 11.23 2.79
C LEU A 586 -17.85 12.74 2.97
N LYS A 587 -17.05 13.17 3.94
CA LYS A 587 -16.68 14.59 4.16
C LYS A 587 -15.99 15.16 2.93
N MET A 588 -15.16 14.36 2.26
CA MET A 588 -14.40 14.75 1.07
C MET A 588 -15.16 14.50 -0.25
N GLY A 589 -16.45 14.16 -0.20
CA GLY A 589 -17.29 13.94 -1.37
C GLY A 589 -17.26 12.52 -1.97
N PHE A 590 -16.64 11.57 -1.26
CA PHE A 590 -16.55 10.15 -1.63
C PHE A 590 -17.44 9.28 -0.73
N GLY A 591 -17.19 7.96 -0.68
CA GLY A 591 -17.76 7.08 0.36
C GLY A 591 -19.24 6.69 0.17
N THR A 592 -19.77 6.86 -1.04
CA THR A 592 -21.10 6.36 -1.45
C THR A 592 -20.96 5.18 -2.41
N ARG A 593 -22.09 4.50 -2.68
CA ARG A 593 -22.14 3.31 -3.56
C ARG A 593 -21.56 3.53 -4.95
N GLU A 594 -21.71 4.73 -5.53
CA GLU A 594 -21.16 5.06 -6.85
C GLU A 594 -19.63 4.95 -6.89
N HIS A 595 -18.97 5.17 -5.75
CA HIS A 595 -17.52 5.07 -5.60
C HIS A 595 -17.04 3.63 -5.36
N ASP A 596 -17.96 2.72 -5.09
CA ASP A 596 -17.69 1.29 -4.90
C ASP A 596 -17.98 0.49 -6.19
N ILE A 597 -18.07 1.16 -7.35
CA ILE A 597 -18.22 0.52 -8.66
C ILE A 597 -16.82 0.24 -9.25
N PRO A 598 -16.45 -1.03 -9.51
CA PRO A 598 -15.19 -1.38 -10.14
C PRO A 598 -15.21 -1.16 -11.66
N PRO A 599 -14.04 -1.06 -12.33
CA PRO A 599 -13.96 -1.24 -13.78
C PRO A 599 -14.40 -2.66 -14.15
N TYR A 600 -15.10 -2.83 -15.27
CA TYR A 600 -15.68 -4.13 -15.62
C TYR A 600 -14.62 -5.23 -15.75
N ARG A 601 -13.40 -4.88 -16.20
CA ARG A 601 -12.23 -5.79 -16.23
C ARG A 601 -11.94 -6.47 -14.90
N SER A 602 -12.25 -5.86 -13.76
CA SER A 602 -11.99 -6.49 -12.46
C SER A 602 -13.02 -7.57 -12.10
N ILE A 603 -14.16 -7.64 -12.79
CA ILE A 603 -15.26 -8.58 -12.48
C ILE A 603 -15.60 -9.53 -13.66
N GLY A 604 -15.10 -9.27 -14.88
CA GLY A 604 -15.33 -10.13 -16.04
C GLY A 604 -14.43 -9.81 -17.25
N PRO A 605 -14.56 -10.60 -18.34
CA PRO A 605 -13.86 -10.35 -19.61
C PRO A 605 -14.50 -9.17 -20.37
N VAL A 606 -13.74 -8.16 -20.74
CA VAL A 606 -14.24 -6.95 -21.45
C VAL A 606 -14.41 -7.22 -22.94
N THR A 607 -13.47 -7.95 -23.54
CA THR A 607 -13.36 -8.17 -24.99
C THR A 607 -13.66 -9.62 -25.39
N CYS A 608 -13.95 -9.85 -26.67
CA CYS A 608 -14.05 -11.19 -27.24
C CYS A 608 -12.73 -11.96 -27.11
N GLU A 609 -11.58 -11.28 -27.29
CA GLU A 609 -10.24 -11.84 -27.10
C GLU A 609 -10.09 -12.47 -25.70
N GLU A 610 -10.46 -11.74 -24.66
CA GLU A 610 -10.40 -12.25 -23.28
C GLU A 610 -11.37 -13.40 -23.05
N TYR A 611 -12.60 -13.31 -23.57
CA TYR A 611 -13.57 -14.39 -23.43
C TYR A 611 -13.05 -15.68 -24.05
N GLU A 612 -12.58 -15.61 -25.30
CA GLU A 612 -12.08 -16.77 -26.02
C GLU A 612 -10.82 -17.36 -25.39
N SER A 613 -9.96 -16.53 -24.77
CA SER A 613 -8.78 -17.00 -24.04
C SER A 613 -9.12 -18.01 -22.93
N ARG A 614 -10.36 -18.00 -22.43
CA ARG A 614 -10.87 -18.93 -21.41
C ARG A 614 -12.27 -19.45 -21.74
N LYS A 615 -12.54 -19.68 -23.03
CA LYS A 615 -13.87 -20.04 -23.54
C LYS A 615 -14.55 -21.13 -22.73
N ASP A 616 -13.88 -22.24 -22.46
CA ASP A 616 -14.47 -23.39 -21.75
C ASP A 616 -14.88 -23.05 -20.33
N ARG A 617 -14.09 -22.22 -19.62
CA ARG A 617 -14.41 -21.74 -18.28
C ARG A 617 -15.65 -20.84 -18.32
N TYR A 618 -15.70 -19.90 -19.25
CA TYR A 618 -16.80 -18.93 -19.31
C TYR A 618 -18.10 -19.55 -19.84
N ASP A 619 -18.03 -20.43 -20.84
CA ASP A 619 -19.19 -21.18 -21.33
C ASP A 619 -19.77 -22.06 -20.21
N LYS A 620 -18.92 -22.73 -19.42
CA LYS A 620 -19.35 -23.49 -18.24
C LYS A 620 -20.05 -22.60 -17.21
N GLN A 621 -19.49 -21.44 -16.89
CA GLN A 621 -20.10 -20.50 -15.94
C GLN A 621 -21.44 -19.93 -16.44
N LEU A 622 -21.56 -19.59 -17.73
CA LEU A 622 -22.84 -19.15 -18.31
C LEU A 622 -23.91 -20.23 -18.14
N LYS A 623 -23.57 -21.47 -18.48
CA LYS A 623 -24.51 -22.59 -18.42
C LYS A 623 -24.90 -22.94 -17.00
N GLU A 624 -23.92 -23.18 -16.13
CA GLU A 624 -24.15 -23.73 -14.78
C GLU A 624 -24.56 -22.67 -13.76
N LYS A 625 -24.09 -21.42 -13.90
CA LYS A 625 -24.31 -20.37 -12.89
C LYS A 625 -25.23 -19.26 -13.35
N ALA A 626 -25.17 -18.86 -14.62
CA ALA A 626 -26.05 -17.83 -15.16
C ALA A 626 -27.36 -18.40 -15.74
N GLY A 627 -27.43 -19.72 -15.98
CA GLY A 627 -28.60 -20.36 -16.59
C GLY A 627 -28.78 -20.02 -18.07
N VAL A 628 -27.70 -19.64 -18.77
CA VAL A 628 -27.69 -19.27 -20.18
C VAL A 628 -26.93 -20.34 -20.97
N ASP A 629 -27.58 -20.98 -21.95
CA ASP A 629 -26.87 -21.90 -22.83
C ASP A 629 -25.96 -21.12 -23.80
N PRO A 630 -24.63 -21.30 -23.75
CA PRO A 630 -23.72 -20.62 -24.67
C PRO A 630 -23.79 -21.18 -26.10
N ALA A 631 -24.43 -22.33 -26.33
CA ALA A 631 -24.56 -22.91 -27.67
C ALA A 631 -25.36 -21.99 -28.60
N GLY A 632 -24.80 -21.68 -29.78
CA GLY A 632 -25.45 -20.85 -30.79
C GLY A 632 -25.35 -19.33 -30.58
N LEU A 633 -24.77 -18.87 -29.47
CA LEU A 633 -24.48 -17.44 -29.26
C LEU A 633 -23.15 -17.04 -29.92
N SER A 634 -23.09 -15.83 -30.48
CA SER A 634 -21.80 -15.22 -30.87
C SER A 634 -20.97 -14.89 -29.62
N THR A 635 -19.66 -14.71 -29.78
CA THR A 635 -18.78 -14.34 -28.65
C THR A 635 -19.19 -12.99 -28.04
N GLU A 636 -19.62 -12.03 -28.86
CA GLU A 636 -20.13 -10.73 -28.41
C GLU A 636 -21.35 -10.90 -27.49
N ASP A 637 -22.31 -11.75 -27.89
CA ASP A 637 -23.49 -12.05 -27.09
C ASP A 637 -23.12 -12.76 -25.78
N LYS A 638 -22.16 -13.69 -25.82
CA LYS A 638 -21.65 -14.36 -24.62
C LYS A 638 -20.98 -13.38 -23.65
N VAL A 639 -20.15 -12.46 -24.14
CA VAL A 639 -19.53 -11.40 -23.34
C VAL A 639 -20.59 -10.54 -22.67
N LYS A 640 -21.63 -10.13 -23.41
CA LYS A 640 -22.74 -9.35 -22.87
C LYS A 640 -23.51 -10.11 -21.78
N LYS A 641 -23.82 -11.38 -22.01
CA LYS A 641 -24.52 -12.23 -21.03
C LYS A 641 -23.68 -12.49 -19.78
N MET A 642 -22.37 -12.65 -19.96
CA MET A 642 -21.43 -12.78 -18.83
C MET A 642 -21.40 -11.48 -18.01
N ARG A 643 -21.36 -10.32 -18.65
CA ARG A 643 -21.41 -9.01 -17.98
C ARG A 643 -22.66 -8.86 -17.11
N GLU A 644 -23.83 -9.13 -17.69
CA GLU A 644 -25.12 -9.08 -16.96
C GLU A 644 -25.09 -9.95 -15.70
N TYR A 645 -24.56 -11.18 -15.81
CA TYR A 645 -24.41 -12.10 -14.66
C TYR A 645 -23.41 -11.58 -13.61
N ARG A 646 -22.21 -11.17 -14.03
CA ARG A 646 -21.13 -10.76 -13.12
C ARG A 646 -21.44 -9.48 -12.37
N GLU A 647 -22.01 -8.48 -13.05
CA GLU A 647 -22.47 -7.24 -12.42
C GLU A 647 -23.55 -7.52 -11.37
N LYS A 648 -24.51 -8.42 -11.67
CA LYS A 648 -25.54 -8.83 -10.70
C LYS A 648 -24.94 -9.49 -9.46
N GLN A 649 -23.99 -10.43 -9.63
CA GLN A 649 -23.32 -11.07 -8.49
C GLN A 649 -22.57 -10.07 -7.63
N TYR A 650 -21.88 -9.11 -8.26
CA TYR A 650 -21.17 -8.07 -7.54
C TYR A 650 -22.14 -7.18 -6.73
N GLN A 651 -23.26 -6.74 -7.31
CA GLN A 651 -24.24 -5.94 -6.56
C GLN A 651 -24.85 -6.69 -5.37
N MET A 652 -25.14 -7.99 -5.52
CA MET A 652 -25.58 -8.84 -4.40
C MET A 652 -24.55 -8.87 -3.26
N LEU A 653 -23.27 -8.99 -3.61
CA LEU A 653 -22.16 -8.94 -2.63
C LEU A 653 -22.12 -7.59 -1.90
N VAL A 654 -22.22 -6.49 -2.64
CA VAL A 654 -22.21 -5.13 -2.06
C VAL A 654 -23.33 -4.98 -1.03
N ASP A 655 -24.56 -5.41 -1.35
CA ASP A 655 -25.70 -5.33 -0.44
C ASP A 655 -25.48 -6.14 0.84
N ALA A 656 -24.95 -7.37 0.70
CA ALA A 656 -24.65 -8.23 1.82
C ALA A 656 -23.58 -7.61 2.74
N VAL A 657 -22.50 -7.08 2.16
CA VAL A 657 -21.41 -6.46 2.92
C VAL A 657 -21.85 -5.17 3.59
N TYR A 658 -22.61 -4.31 2.91
CA TYR A 658 -23.15 -3.08 3.53
C TYR A 658 -24.05 -3.41 4.72
N LYS A 659 -24.97 -4.36 4.56
CA LYS A 659 -25.81 -4.82 5.65
C LYS A 659 -24.95 -5.32 6.82
N ARG A 660 -23.93 -6.12 6.54
CA ARG A 660 -23.03 -6.69 7.56
C ARG A 660 -22.20 -5.64 8.30
N ARG A 661 -21.77 -4.58 7.62
CA ARG A 661 -21.02 -3.44 8.18
C ARG A 661 -21.91 -2.44 8.92
N GLY A 662 -23.23 -2.61 8.91
CA GLY A 662 -24.16 -1.63 9.48
C GLY A 662 -24.28 -0.36 8.64
N TRP A 663 -24.11 -0.46 7.32
CA TRP A 663 -24.25 0.65 6.38
C TRP A 663 -25.63 0.64 5.73
N ASN A 664 -26.09 1.78 5.23
CA ASN A 664 -27.29 1.86 4.39
C ASN A 664 -26.99 1.42 2.93
N GLU A 665 -28.02 1.36 2.09
CA GLU A 665 -27.90 0.94 0.67
C GLU A 665 -27.00 1.85 -0.18
N ARG A 666 -26.77 3.09 0.29
CA ARG A 666 -25.84 4.06 -0.32
C ARG A 666 -24.40 3.87 0.16
N GLY A 667 -24.13 2.90 1.04
CA GLY A 667 -22.80 2.62 1.57
C GLY A 667 -22.35 3.60 2.67
N ILE A 668 -23.28 4.29 3.32
CA ILE A 668 -23.00 5.23 4.41
C ILE A 668 -23.27 4.52 5.76
N PRO A 669 -22.35 4.60 6.75
CA PRO A 669 -22.58 4.07 8.09
C PRO A 669 -23.86 4.63 8.72
N LYS A 670 -24.66 3.76 9.34
CA LYS A 670 -25.90 4.19 9.98
C LYS A 670 -25.63 4.93 11.30
N PRO A 671 -26.49 5.88 11.72
CA PRO A 671 -26.36 6.56 13.01
C PRO A 671 -26.26 5.60 14.21
N GLU A 672 -26.95 4.47 14.18
CA GLU A 672 -26.91 3.47 15.24
C GLU A 672 -25.55 2.77 15.31
N THR A 673 -24.94 2.51 14.15
CA THR A 673 -23.58 1.94 14.06
C THR A 673 -22.54 2.90 14.62
N LEU A 674 -22.63 4.20 14.30
CA LEU A 674 -21.70 5.20 14.83
C LEU A 674 -21.78 5.31 16.36
N LYS A 675 -22.99 5.29 16.92
CA LYS A 675 -23.23 5.28 18.37
C LYS A 675 -22.67 4.03 19.04
N ALA A 676 -22.90 2.85 18.46
CA ALA A 676 -22.38 1.58 18.97
C ALA A 676 -20.84 1.52 19.00
N LEU A 677 -20.20 2.26 18.08
CA LEU A 677 -18.75 2.40 17.97
C LEU A 677 -18.19 3.59 18.77
N SER A 678 -19.04 4.41 19.40
CA SER A 678 -18.62 5.61 20.15
C SER A 678 -17.82 6.61 19.31
N ILE A 679 -18.21 6.74 18.03
CA ILE A 679 -17.66 7.70 17.06
C ILE A 679 -18.75 8.67 16.58
N ASP A 680 -19.85 8.78 17.33
CA ASP A 680 -20.99 9.65 17.08
C ASP A 680 -20.73 11.11 17.51
N PHE A 681 -19.52 11.62 17.22
CA PHE A 681 -19.16 13.01 17.45
C PHE A 681 -20.14 13.95 16.71
N GLU A 682 -20.34 15.16 17.21
CA GLU A 682 -21.35 16.08 16.71
C GLU A 682 -21.19 16.37 15.20
N ASP A 683 -19.97 16.61 14.76
CA ASP A 683 -19.61 16.88 13.36
C ASP A 683 -19.74 15.63 12.46
N VAL A 684 -19.36 14.45 12.96
CA VAL A 684 -19.56 13.16 12.28
C VAL A 684 -21.04 12.87 12.08
N MET A 685 -21.84 13.01 13.13
CA MET A 685 -23.29 12.77 13.10
C MET A 685 -24.03 13.81 12.25
N GLY A 686 -23.63 15.09 12.34
CA GLY A 686 -24.16 16.16 11.50
C GLY A 686 -23.93 15.88 10.03
N LEU A 687 -22.71 15.47 9.66
CA LEU A 687 -22.39 15.09 8.29
C LEU A 687 -23.23 13.91 7.80
N VAL A 688 -23.29 12.81 8.56
CA VAL A 688 -24.04 11.62 8.15
C VAL A 688 -25.53 11.89 8.00
N LYS A 689 -26.14 12.63 8.95
CA LYS A 689 -27.56 13.02 8.87
C LYS A 689 -27.86 13.95 7.68
N SER A 690 -26.89 14.74 7.22
CA SER A 690 -27.07 15.60 6.03
C SER A 690 -27.03 14.83 4.70
N LYS A 691 -26.59 13.56 4.73
CA LYS A 691 -26.34 12.73 3.55
C LYS A 691 -27.26 11.53 3.45
N ILE A 692 -27.87 11.10 4.55
CA ILE A 692 -28.98 10.13 4.58
C ILE A 692 -30.25 10.89 4.23
#